data_AF-A0A9E3M9Z2-F1
#
_entry.id   AF-A0A9E3M9Z2-F1
#
_cell.length_a   1.000
_cell.length_b   1.000
_cell.length_c   1.000
_cell.angle_alpha   90.00
_cell.angle_beta   90.00
_cell.angle_gamma   90.00
#
_symmetry.space_group_name_H-M   'P 1'
#
loop_
_entity.id
_entity.type
_entity.pdbx_description
1 polymer ?
#
loop_
_entity_poly.entity_id
_entity_poly.type
_entity_poly.pdbx_seq_one_letter_code
_entity_poly.pdbx_strand_id
1 'polypeptide(L)'
;MGKMKKRIVLTMIVFLSAVYGHCPGGIAATTKAVIAAQSAAVEVPKGASTESSIVDAACELIYQGKFDAAGKVVVERSRLGRLAKVIEEYNDIKQRRQSTREDAYEEQLAELEKIRSGADSNGINDINDVKKIFGIIVKTREFMDDAEKEQLLSESFVKRAFQRAIEKAAEFESKGKWLEAYSACYSWLQSIDPNNEEYSEHAEQLLDKATIVSSFQDSPCESRSERYAGVKKELFIRALDALKRYYVTIVDYRQMASKAIRRCELLGEVMALSFSDISESMDVVSANKNSEEPFSPPGKEQLSAWSVGLAAIIDEVENSPIGVNKDQFVDVFEKVLVLNRVTARLPQRVLIAQFVEAAFSGLDRYTVMVWPRQVQEFEKMMTNQFTGIGIEISKQKGLLTVASLLPDTPAYNSGLDAGDVIELVDGIETKDMSLMCAVRTITGPAGTKVVLTINRSGEEKTKEITITRARIIVPTIRGWQRTAVGKRLYMIDEENKIGYVRLTSFSGKTADAFEKVLKELEAEGMRGLILDLRFNTGGLLDSAVAITDKFIDKGLIVSTRPRGLWTYLSASKRKTHPNYPLVVLINSYSASASEIVAGALADERHERAILVGERTHGKGSVQGITHYPGGGARLKYTMAYYHLPSGQRVESRDAVKKEGRNDWGVGPDIEVKLRTDELRRMSEFQRDNSVLVQAGRDKNNAALKKHTVEETLASDPQLAVGVLVIKSKLIQASSMASNADRS
;
A
#
# COMPACT_ATOMS: atom_id res chain seq x y z
N MET A 1 55.09 -31.40 -14.58
CA MET A 1 54.85 -32.87 -14.62
C MET A 1 55.36 -33.51 -13.33
N GLY A 2 54.72 -34.58 -12.84
CA GLY A 2 55.28 -35.49 -11.81
C GLY A 2 55.11 -35.08 -10.33
N LYS A 3 54.71 -36.06 -9.51
CA LYS A 3 54.93 -36.21 -8.04
C LYS A 3 54.69 -34.99 -7.11
N MET A 4 53.41 -34.72 -6.85
CA MET A 4 52.76 -34.78 -5.52
C MET A 4 53.65 -34.67 -4.23
N LYS A 5 53.33 -33.68 -3.37
CA LYS A 5 53.62 -33.60 -1.91
C LYS A 5 52.33 -33.12 -1.21
N LYS A 6 51.82 -33.78 -0.14
CA LYS A 6 52.08 -33.55 1.31
C LYS A 6 51.91 -32.07 1.72
N ARG A 7 51.19 -31.64 2.77
CA ARG A 7 50.54 -32.19 4.01
C ARG A 7 49.52 -31.12 4.51
N ILE A 8 48.57 -31.22 5.47
CA ILE A 8 47.83 -32.23 6.32
C ILE A 8 46.52 -31.49 6.78
N VAL A 9 45.37 -32.04 7.22
CA VAL A 9 44.90 -32.68 8.50
C VAL A 9 43.56 -33.39 8.12
N LEU A 10 43.31 -34.70 8.36
CA LEU A 10 42.50 -35.31 9.47
C LEU A 10 41.15 -34.59 9.81
N THR A 11 39.95 -35.19 9.97
CA THR A 11 39.38 -36.58 9.90
C THR A 11 37.83 -36.43 9.72
N MET A 12 37.05 -37.08 8.83
CA MET A 12 36.46 -38.45 8.83
C MET A 12 35.72 -38.84 10.16
N ILE A 13 34.56 -39.53 10.27
CA ILE A 13 33.67 -40.45 9.48
C ILE A 13 32.18 -40.13 9.89
N VAL A 14 31.03 -40.27 9.17
CA VAL A 14 30.52 -40.84 7.89
C VAL A 14 29.72 -42.19 7.96
N PHE A 15 28.37 -42.13 7.81
CA PHE A 15 27.39 -43.26 7.57
C PHE A 15 27.20 -44.30 8.72
N LEU A 16 26.11 -45.11 8.87
CA LEU A 16 24.67 -45.08 8.50
C LEU A 16 23.91 -46.21 9.30
N SER A 17 22.56 -46.20 9.31
CA SER A 17 21.64 -47.37 9.44
C SER A 17 21.19 -47.97 10.81
N ALA A 18 19.90 -47.72 11.12
CA ALA A 18 18.80 -48.69 11.37
C ALA A 18 18.76 -49.71 12.57
N VAL A 19 17.72 -49.52 13.41
CA VAL A 19 16.73 -50.51 13.92
C VAL A 19 17.20 -51.79 14.66
N TYR A 20 16.93 -51.86 15.97
CA TYR A 20 15.91 -52.76 16.58
C TYR A 20 15.66 -52.32 18.04
N GLY A 21 14.41 -52.43 18.54
CA GLY A 21 13.99 -51.77 19.78
C GLY A 21 13.78 -52.67 21.00
N HIS A 22 13.44 -52.05 22.15
CA HIS A 22 12.60 -52.60 23.22
C HIS A 22 11.99 -51.46 24.08
N CYS A 23 10.80 -51.72 24.63
CA CYS A 23 10.11 -50.92 25.67
C CYS A 23 10.21 -51.67 27.03
N PRO A 24 9.74 -51.15 28.20
CA PRO A 24 8.89 -49.97 28.41
C PRO A 24 9.28 -49.02 29.56
N GLY A 25 8.56 -47.88 29.65
CA GLY A 25 8.22 -47.22 30.93
C GLY A 25 9.01 -45.97 31.33
N GLY A 26 8.31 -44.98 31.92
CA GLY A 26 8.93 -43.81 32.58
C GLY A 26 8.39 -42.42 32.18
N ILE A 27 7.10 -42.13 32.42
CA ILE A 27 6.57 -40.76 32.26
C ILE A 27 6.78 -39.96 33.55
N ALA A 28 7.76 -39.05 33.57
CA ALA A 28 7.75 -37.79 34.33
C ALA A 28 9.03 -36.95 34.10
N ALA A 29 8.91 -35.63 34.28
CA ALA A 29 9.99 -34.69 34.54
C ALA A 29 11.17 -34.59 33.53
N THR A 30 10.99 -33.85 32.43
CA THR A 30 12.10 -33.02 31.87
C THR A 30 11.67 -31.73 31.14
N THR A 31 10.40 -31.32 31.20
CA THR A 31 9.89 -30.11 30.51
C THR A 31 10.06 -28.82 31.32
N LYS A 32 11.28 -28.53 31.80
CA LYS A 32 11.58 -27.32 32.59
C LYS A 32 12.93 -26.64 32.29
N ALA A 33 13.56 -26.99 31.17
CA ALA A 33 14.93 -26.58 30.83
C ALA A 33 15.08 -25.95 29.42
N VAL A 34 14.05 -25.26 28.90
CA VAL A 34 14.11 -24.53 27.60
C VAL A 34 13.70 -23.05 27.71
N ILE A 35 12.96 -22.66 28.77
CA ILE A 35 12.50 -21.28 28.98
C ILE A 35 13.61 -20.37 29.57
N ALA A 36 14.75 -20.93 29.99
CA ALA A 36 15.87 -20.21 30.62
C ALA A 36 16.91 -19.69 29.61
N ALA A 37 16.47 -19.05 28.51
CA ALA A 37 17.36 -18.63 27.41
C ALA A 37 17.11 -17.20 26.87
N GLN A 38 16.42 -16.33 27.62
CA GLN A 38 16.27 -14.92 27.23
C GLN A 38 16.37 -13.91 28.40
N SER A 39 17.12 -14.26 29.46
CA SER A 39 17.55 -13.32 30.49
C SER A 39 18.96 -12.78 30.22
N ALA A 40 19.15 -12.13 29.06
CA ALA A 40 20.32 -11.27 28.88
C ALA A 40 20.18 -10.10 29.86
N ALA A 41 20.89 -10.15 30.97
CA ALA A 41 20.88 -9.07 31.95
C ALA A 41 21.46 -7.82 31.27
N VAL A 42 20.62 -6.81 31.07
CA VAL A 42 21.09 -5.48 30.64
C VAL A 42 21.95 -4.96 31.78
N GLU A 43 23.27 -4.92 31.57
CA GLU A 43 24.18 -4.35 32.56
C GLU A 43 23.87 -2.86 32.71
N VAL A 44 23.25 -2.51 33.84
CA VAL A 44 23.02 -1.12 34.24
C VAL A 44 24.39 -0.41 34.25
N PRO A 45 24.58 0.70 33.53
CA PRO A 45 25.87 1.39 33.49
C PRO A 45 26.32 1.82 34.89
N LYS A 46 27.33 1.12 35.43
CA LYS A 46 27.96 1.41 36.73
C LYS A 46 28.81 2.68 36.65
N GLY A 47 28.13 3.82 36.49
CA GLY A 47 28.74 5.13 36.29
C GLY A 47 27.76 6.32 36.22
N ALA A 48 26.44 6.09 36.17
CA ALA A 48 25.41 7.14 36.14
C ALA A 48 25.30 7.90 37.48
N SER A 49 26.24 8.81 37.71
CA SER A 49 26.40 9.57 38.96
C SER A 49 25.49 10.81 39.06
N THR A 50 24.92 11.28 37.95
CA THR A 50 24.16 12.53 37.88
C THR A 50 22.72 12.31 37.40
N GLU A 51 21.82 13.22 37.78
CA GLU A 51 20.39 13.15 37.43
C GLU A 51 20.18 13.15 35.89
N SER A 52 20.95 13.97 35.15
CA SER A 52 20.89 13.95 33.67
C SER A 52 21.33 12.63 33.08
N SER A 53 22.44 12.02 33.56
CA SER A 53 22.90 10.73 33.02
C SER A 53 21.85 9.59 33.13
N ILE A 54 20.88 9.74 34.04
CA ILE A 54 19.74 8.83 34.21
C ILE A 54 18.57 9.22 33.28
N VAL A 55 18.29 10.53 33.12
CA VAL A 55 17.36 11.03 32.08
C VAL A 55 17.81 10.57 30.69
N ASP A 56 19.07 10.76 30.36
CA ASP A 56 19.65 10.40 29.07
C ASP A 56 19.55 8.88 28.81
N ALA A 57 19.96 8.04 29.77
CA ALA A 57 19.85 6.59 29.63
C ALA A 57 18.39 6.09 29.53
N ALA A 58 17.45 6.70 30.25
CA ALA A 58 16.03 6.36 30.14
C ALA A 58 15.40 6.84 28.83
N CYS A 59 15.82 8.00 28.32
CA CYS A 59 15.41 8.53 27.02
C CYS A 59 15.89 7.66 25.85
N GLU A 60 17.15 7.20 25.86
CA GLU A 60 17.64 6.26 24.85
C GLU A 60 16.90 4.92 24.85
N LEU A 61 16.52 4.42 26.03
CA LEU A 61 15.65 3.24 26.14
C LEU A 61 14.25 3.51 25.56
N ILE A 62 13.68 4.70 25.76
CA ILE A 62 12.41 5.12 25.14
C ILE A 62 12.52 5.19 23.61
N TYR A 63 13.61 5.75 23.06
CA TYR A 63 13.80 5.86 21.60
C TYR A 63 13.97 4.50 20.92
N GLN A 64 14.44 3.49 21.66
CA GLN A 64 14.51 2.08 21.24
C GLN A 64 13.23 1.28 21.55
N GLY A 65 12.13 1.94 21.97
CA GLY A 65 10.85 1.32 22.32
C GLY A 65 10.83 0.55 23.65
N LYS A 66 11.91 0.59 24.44
CA LYS A 66 12.11 -0.19 25.67
C LYS A 66 11.58 0.53 26.92
N PHE A 67 10.34 1.01 26.86
CA PHE A 67 9.68 1.74 27.96
C PHE A 67 9.70 0.97 29.30
N ASP A 68 9.51 -0.36 29.28
CA ASP A 68 9.58 -1.22 30.47
C ASP A 68 10.98 -1.23 31.13
N ALA A 69 12.04 -0.98 30.36
CA ALA A 69 13.41 -0.86 30.86
C ALA A 69 13.69 0.57 31.35
N ALA A 70 13.20 1.59 30.64
CA ALA A 70 13.27 2.98 31.07
C ALA A 70 12.57 3.18 32.43
N GLY A 71 11.42 2.52 32.66
CA GLY A 71 10.72 2.54 33.94
C GLY A 71 11.59 2.09 35.12
N LYS A 72 12.38 1.03 34.94
CA LYS A 72 13.31 0.53 35.99
C LYS A 72 14.42 1.53 36.31
N VAL A 73 14.94 2.21 35.29
CA VAL A 73 15.96 3.26 35.44
C VAL A 73 15.40 4.52 36.13
N VAL A 74 14.13 4.83 35.91
CA VAL A 74 13.46 6.05 36.42
C VAL A 74 12.91 5.90 37.85
N VAL A 75 12.30 4.75 38.17
CA VAL A 75 11.56 4.55 39.45
C VAL A 75 12.49 4.55 40.67
N GLU A 76 13.76 4.19 40.53
CA GLU A 76 14.72 4.18 41.66
C GLU A 76 15.04 5.56 42.24
N ARG A 77 14.70 6.69 41.56
CA ARG A 77 15.00 8.05 42.05
C ARG A 77 13.85 9.05 41.82
N SER A 78 13.21 9.45 42.92
CA SER A 78 11.93 10.19 42.97
C SER A 78 11.86 11.59 42.35
N ARG A 79 12.94 12.12 41.76
CA ARG A 79 12.93 13.45 41.11
C ARG A 79 12.49 13.42 39.64
N LEU A 80 12.56 12.26 38.99
CA LEU A 80 12.32 12.10 37.55
C LEU A 80 10.83 12.09 37.15
N GLY A 81 9.96 12.73 37.94
CA GLY A 81 8.50 12.60 37.85
C GLY A 81 7.88 12.91 36.47
N ARG A 82 8.43 13.87 35.71
CA ARG A 82 7.98 14.14 34.34
C ARG A 82 8.23 12.98 33.38
N LEU A 83 9.33 12.26 33.54
CA LEU A 83 9.67 11.10 32.70
C LEU A 83 8.96 9.83 33.18
N ALA A 84 8.76 9.70 34.50
CA ALA A 84 7.89 8.67 35.07
C ALA A 84 6.47 8.75 34.49
N LYS A 85 5.87 9.96 34.43
CA LYS A 85 4.56 10.17 33.82
C LYS A 85 4.51 9.78 32.33
N VAL A 86 5.58 10.02 31.55
CA VAL A 86 5.65 9.59 30.14
C VAL A 86 5.64 8.06 30.00
N ILE A 87 6.24 7.35 30.96
CA ILE A 87 6.26 5.88 30.99
C ILE A 87 4.93 5.32 31.52
N GLU A 88 4.28 6.01 32.45
CA GLU A 88 2.92 5.74 32.93
C GLU A 88 1.88 5.92 31.79
N GLU A 89 1.89 7.06 31.09
CA GLU A 89 1.05 7.32 29.91
C GLU A 89 1.26 6.24 28.81
N TYR A 90 2.49 5.70 28.65
CA TYR A 90 2.75 4.56 27.75
C TYR A 90 2.15 3.24 28.27
N ASN A 91 2.30 2.95 29.56
CA ASN A 91 1.79 1.72 30.17
C ASN A 91 0.26 1.66 30.15
N ASP A 92 -0.42 2.79 30.34
CA ASP A 92 -1.87 2.92 30.16
C ASP A 92 -2.32 2.56 28.74
N ILE A 93 -1.59 3.03 27.71
CA ILE A 93 -1.84 2.68 26.31
C ILE A 93 -1.62 1.17 26.11
N LYS A 94 -0.50 0.63 26.60
CA LYS A 94 -0.13 -0.79 26.49
C LYS A 94 -1.18 -1.69 27.15
N GLN A 95 -1.61 -1.39 28.38
CA GLN A 95 -2.61 -2.15 29.12
C GLN A 95 -4.00 -2.07 28.48
N ARG A 96 -4.44 -0.88 28.06
CA ARG A 96 -5.73 -0.70 27.38
C ARG A 96 -5.78 -1.48 26.06
N ARG A 97 -4.70 -1.43 25.27
CA ARG A 97 -4.59 -2.21 24.03
C ARG A 97 -4.58 -3.70 24.31
N GLN A 98 -3.95 -4.17 25.39
CA GLN A 98 -3.95 -5.58 25.76
C GLN A 98 -5.35 -6.07 26.16
N SER A 99 -6.07 -5.35 27.02
CA SER A 99 -7.45 -5.72 27.40
C SER A 99 -8.36 -5.74 26.17
N THR A 100 -8.36 -4.69 25.33
CA THR A 100 -9.19 -4.69 24.10
C THR A 100 -8.77 -5.80 23.11
N ARG A 101 -7.51 -6.23 23.12
CA ARG A 101 -7.03 -7.39 22.34
C ARG A 101 -7.57 -8.71 22.91
N GLU A 102 -7.62 -8.84 24.23
CA GLU A 102 -8.12 -10.03 24.94
C GLU A 102 -9.65 -10.15 24.83
N ASP A 103 -10.40 -9.06 25.11
CA ASP A 103 -11.85 -8.98 24.96
C ASP A 103 -12.29 -9.38 23.54
N ALA A 104 -11.62 -8.84 22.51
CA ALA A 104 -11.90 -9.15 21.11
C ALA A 104 -11.44 -10.56 20.69
N TYR A 105 -10.38 -11.10 21.31
CA TYR A 105 -9.95 -12.47 21.06
C TYR A 105 -10.96 -13.47 21.61
N GLU A 106 -11.47 -13.27 22.83
CA GLU A 106 -12.50 -14.13 23.42
C GLU A 106 -13.81 -14.10 22.59
N GLU A 107 -14.26 -12.92 22.14
CA GLU A 107 -15.41 -12.81 21.25
C GLU A 107 -15.21 -13.62 19.95
N GLN A 108 -14.05 -13.48 19.31
CA GLN A 108 -13.76 -14.11 18.03
C GLN A 108 -13.38 -15.60 18.13
N LEU A 109 -12.93 -16.06 19.30
CA LEU A 109 -12.75 -17.47 19.59
C LEU A 109 -14.11 -18.13 19.89
N ALA A 110 -15.02 -17.44 20.59
CA ALA A 110 -16.38 -17.91 20.81
C ALA A 110 -17.23 -17.91 19.52
N GLU A 111 -17.02 -16.97 18.59
CA GLU A 111 -17.63 -16.99 17.25
C GLU A 111 -17.10 -18.19 16.43
N LEU A 112 -15.80 -18.49 16.52
CA LEU A 112 -15.18 -19.65 15.86
C LEU A 112 -15.66 -21.00 16.45
N GLU A 113 -15.76 -21.14 17.77
CA GLU A 113 -16.21 -22.38 18.42
C GLU A 113 -17.68 -22.72 18.14
N LYS A 114 -18.57 -21.73 18.01
CA LYS A 114 -19.95 -21.97 17.57
C LYS A 114 -20.01 -22.64 16.18
N ILE A 115 -19.09 -22.28 15.29
CA ILE A 115 -18.98 -22.87 13.95
C ILE A 115 -18.26 -24.23 14.00
N ARG A 116 -17.20 -24.39 14.80
CA ARG A 116 -16.54 -25.71 15.01
C ARG A 116 -17.50 -26.76 15.54
N SER A 117 -18.36 -26.38 16.49
CA SER A 117 -19.34 -27.26 17.15
C SER A 117 -20.67 -27.42 16.39
N GLY A 118 -20.94 -26.58 15.38
CA GLY A 118 -22.18 -26.59 14.61
C GLY A 118 -23.42 -26.17 15.42
N ALA A 119 -23.24 -25.33 16.44
CA ALA A 119 -24.21 -25.10 17.51
C ALA A 119 -25.02 -23.78 17.38
N ASP A 120 -25.42 -23.39 16.16
CA ASP A 120 -26.23 -22.19 15.93
C ASP A 120 -27.59 -22.51 15.26
N SER A 121 -28.67 -22.03 15.86
CA SER A 121 -30.05 -22.18 15.37
C SER A 121 -30.38 -21.31 14.16
N ASN A 122 -29.51 -20.37 13.76
CA ASN A 122 -29.68 -19.46 12.64
C ASN A 122 -28.96 -19.92 11.35
N GLY A 123 -28.79 -21.24 11.17
CA GLY A 123 -28.41 -21.84 9.87
C GLY A 123 -26.95 -21.63 9.45
N ILE A 124 -26.02 -21.44 10.39
CA ILE A 124 -24.59 -21.18 10.08
C ILE A 124 -23.84 -22.46 9.62
N ASN A 125 -24.46 -23.64 9.75
CA ASN A 125 -23.80 -24.94 9.51
C ASN A 125 -23.55 -25.30 8.03
N ASP A 126 -23.96 -24.48 7.06
CA ASP A 126 -23.64 -24.76 5.65
C ASP A 126 -22.21 -24.31 5.30
N ILE A 127 -21.32 -25.30 5.12
CA ILE A 127 -19.93 -25.11 4.66
C ILE A 127 -19.83 -24.46 3.27
N ASN A 128 -20.94 -24.37 2.51
CA ASN A 128 -20.99 -23.58 1.29
C ASN A 128 -20.83 -22.07 1.52
N ASP A 129 -21.12 -21.52 2.71
CA ASP A 129 -20.79 -20.13 3.08
C ASP A 129 -19.34 -20.01 3.62
N VAL A 130 -18.42 -20.46 2.77
CA VAL A 130 -16.96 -20.27 2.84
C VAL A 130 -16.59 -18.84 3.25
N LYS A 131 -17.33 -17.83 2.77
CA LYS A 131 -17.04 -16.40 3.01
C LYS A 131 -17.27 -16.01 4.47
N LYS A 132 -18.36 -16.48 5.09
CA LYS A 132 -18.64 -16.22 6.51
C LYS A 132 -17.63 -16.94 7.42
N ILE A 133 -17.32 -18.20 7.10
CA ILE A 133 -16.31 -19.00 7.82
C ILE A 133 -14.94 -18.33 7.78
N PHE A 134 -14.46 -17.96 6.58
CA PHE A 134 -13.18 -17.27 6.40
C PHE A 134 -13.16 -15.86 7.01
N GLY A 135 -14.30 -15.15 6.96
CA GLY A 135 -14.47 -13.86 7.62
C GLY A 135 -14.32 -13.90 9.14
N ILE A 136 -14.55 -15.06 9.77
CA ILE A 136 -14.32 -15.26 11.20
C ILE A 136 -12.89 -15.72 11.45
N ILE A 137 -12.42 -16.75 10.72
CA ILE A 137 -11.03 -17.25 10.81
C ILE A 137 -10.00 -16.12 10.66
N VAL A 138 -10.17 -15.18 9.72
CA VAL A 138 -9.26 -14.04 9.55
C VAL A 138 -9.26 -13.11 10.77
N LYS A 139 -10.42 -12.80 11.36
CA LYS A 139 -10.49 -11.99 12.58
C LYS A 139 -9.84 -12.70 13.76
N THR A 140 -10.14 -13.99 13.99
CA THR A 140 -9.55 -14.74 15.12
C THR A 140 -8.02 -14.81 14.99
N ARG A 141 -7.50 -15.00 13.76
CA ARG A 141 -6.05 -15.01 13.46
C ARG A 141 -5.34 -13.68 13.66
N GLU A 142 -6.04 -12.56 13.69
CA GLU A 142 -5.45 -11.24 13.98
C GLU A 142 -4.94 -11.13 15.43
N PHE A 143 -5.57 -11.87 16.35
CA PHE A 143 -5.24 -11.83 17.78
C PHE A 143 -4.26 -12.94 18.22
N MET A 144 -4.21 -14.04 17.46
CA MET A 144 -3.39 -15.22 17.71
C MET A 144 -1.88 -14.97 17.63
N ASP A 145 -1.08 -15.76 18.34
CA ASP A 145 0.36 -15.91 18.10
C ASP A 145 0.64 -16.81 16.87
N ASP A 146 1.91 -17.01 16.50
CA ASP A 146 2.25 -17.75 15.27
C ASP A 146 2.11 -19.28 15.43
N ALA A 147 2.24 -19.82 16.64
CA ALA A 147 2.00 -21.24 16.92
C ALA A 147 0.49 -21.55 16.95
N GLU A 148 -0.33 -20.66 17.52
CA GLU A 148 -1.80 -20.71 17.41
C GLU A 148 -2.24 -20.64 15.93
N LYS A 149 -1.60 -19.81 15.11
CA LYS A 149 -1.87 -19.73 13.67
C LYS A 149 -1.50 -21.02 12.93
N GLU A 150 -0.37 -21.65 13.23
CA GLU A 150 0.02 -22.94 12.64
C GLU A 150 -0.93 -24.07 13.08
N GLN A 151 -1.29 -24.11 14.37
CA GLN A 151 -2.26 -25.06 14.91
C GLN A 151 -3.62 -24.94 14.19
N LEU A 152 -4.13 -23.72 14.01
CA LEU A 152 -5.41 -23.48 13.33
C LEU A 152 -5.39 -23.95 11.87
N LEU A 153 -4.27 -23.76 11.14
CA LEU A 153 -4.10 -24.29 9.78
C LEU A 153 -4.07 -25.84 9.76
N SER A 154 -3.64 -26.47 10.86
CA SER A 154 -3.61 -27.93 10.97
C SER A 154 -4.99 -28.57 11.11
N GLU A 155 -6.01 -27.83 11.54
CA GLU A 155 -7.33 -28.35 11.93
C GLU A 155 -8.13 -28.94 10.77
N SER A 156 -8.85 -30.04 11.06
CA SER A 156 -9.71 -30.70 10.06
C SER A 156 -10.85 -29.81 9.57
N PHE A 157 -11.35 -28.89 10.41
CA PHE A 157 -12.37 -27.92 10.05
C PHE A 157 -11.86 -26.92 9.00
N VAL A 158 -10.71 -26.27 9.27
CA VAL A 158 -10.10 -25.28 8.37
C VAL A 158 -9.71 -25.92 7.05
N LYS A 159 -9.13 -27.14 7.08
CA LYS A 159 -8.80 -27.91 5.87
C LYS A 159 -10.03 -28.26 5.01
N ARG A 160 -11.18 -28.59 5.62
CA ARG A 160 -12.44 -28.78 4.87
C ARG A 160 -12.95 -27.48 4.24
N ALA A 161 -12.85 -26.36 4.96
CA ALA A 161 -13.23 -25.05 4.43
C ALA A 161 -12.31 -24.59 3.27
N PHE A 162 -11.01 -24.86 3.36
CA PHE A 162 -10.03 -24.64 2.28
C PHE A 162 -10.37 -25.48 1.04
N GLN A 163 -10.59 -26.78 1.22
CA GLN A 163 -10.96 -27.69 0.14
C GLN A 163 -12.27 -27.23 -0.57
N ARG A 164 -13.31 -26.87 0.20
CA ARG A 164 -14.57 -26.36 -0.38
C ARG A 164 -14.38 -25.02 -1.09
N ALA A 165 -13.45 -24.17 -0.65
CA ALA A 165 -13.10 -22.93 -1.35
C ALA A 165 -12.41 -23.18 -2.69
N ILE A 166 -11.50 -24.16 -2.77
CA ILE A 166 -10.81 -24.55 -4.00
C ILE A 166 -11.80 -25.16 -5.01
N GLU A 167 -12.69 -26.04 -4.56
CA GLU A 167 -13.79 -26.57 -5.38
C GLU A 167 -14.70 -25.46 -5.91
N LYS A 168 -15.12 -24.54 -5.04
CA LYS A 168 -15.98 -23.40 -5.41
C LYS A 168 -15.27 -22.42 -6.35
N ALA A 169 -13.95 -22.27 -6.24
CA ALA A 169 -13.16 -21.53 -7.22
C ALA A 169 -13.18 -22.24 -8.59
N ALA A 170 -12.95 -23.55 -8.65
CA ALA A 170 -13.06 -24.33 -9.89
C ALA A 170 -14.48 -24.28 -10.51
N GLU A 171 -15.54 -24.29 -9.68
CA GLU A 171 -16.92 -24.04 -10.11
C GLU A 171 -17.14 -22.63 -10.72
N PHE A 172 -16.31 -21.64 -10.38
CA PHE A 172 -16.33 -20.30 -10.99
C PHE A 172 -15.42 -20.24 -12.24
N GLU A 173 -14.21 -20.79 -12.20
CA GLU A 173 -13.27 -20.78 -13.32
C GLU A 173 -13.81 -21.49 -14.57
N SER A 174 -14.47 -22.63 -14.37
CA SER A 174 -15.19 -23.38 -15.42
C SER A 174 -16.33 -22.59 -16.08
N LYS A 175 -16.74 -21.45 -15.50
CA LYS A 175 -17.76 -20.53 -16.00
C LYS A 175 -17.19 -19.16 -16.37
N GLY A 176 -15.86 -19.03 -16.48
CA GLY A 176 -15.16 -17.76 -16.78
C GLY A 176 -15.21 -16.70 -15.67
N LYS A 177 -15.65 -17.07 -14.46
CA LYS A 177 -15.91 -16.16 -13.32
C LYS A 177 -14.67 -15.95 -12.45
N TRP A 178 -13.55 -15.59 -13.07
CA TRP A 178 -12.25 -15.51 -12.39
C TRP A 178 -12.17 -14.44 -11.29
N LEU A 179 -12.94 -13.35 -11.40
CA LEU A 179 -13.02 -12.32 -10.37
C LEU A 179 -13.77 -12.82 -9.12
N GLU A 180 -14.82 -13.61 -9.30
CA GLU A 180 -15.52 -14.31 -8.21
C GLU A 180 -14.64 -15.41 -7.60
N ALA A 181 -13.93 -16.21 -8.41
CA ALA A 181 -12.97 -17.21 -7.91
C ALA A 181 -11.89 -16.57 -7.02
N TYR A 182 -11.37 -15.40 -7.41
CA TYR A 182 -10.45 -14.62 -6.59
C TYR A 182 -11.13 -14.08 -5.31
N SER A 183 -12.18 -13.27 -5.45
CA SER A 183 -12.76 -12.48 -4.34
C SER A 183 -13.66 -13.26 -3.37
N ALA A 184 -14.15 -14.44 -3.75
CA ALA A 184 -14.91 -15.33 -2.86
C ALA A 184 -14.04 -16.44 -2.25
N CYS A 185 -12.90 -16.78 -2.85
CA CYS A 185 -12.08 -17.93 -2.44
C CYS A 185 -10.58 -17.58 -2.28
N TYR A 186 -9.84 -17.37 -3.36
CA TYR A 186 -8.36 -17.29 -3.28
C TYR A 186 -7.80 -16.10 -2.48
N SER A 187 -8.48 -14.94 -2.51
CA SER A 187 -8.13 -13.79 -1.65
C SER A 187 -8.22 -14.10 -0.16
N TRP A 188 -9.12 -15.01 0.25
CA TRP A 188 -9.21 -15.49 1.63
C TRP A 188 -8.17 -16.55 1.93
N LEU A 189 -7.93 -17.51 1.02
CA LEU A 189 -6.87 -18.51 1.17
C LEU A 189 -5.51 -17.84 1.39
N GLN A 190 -5.16 -16.84 0.57
CA GLN A 190 -3.94 -16.05 0.73
C GLN A 190 -3.93 -15.20 2.02
N SER A 191 -5.08 -14.73 2.50
CA SER A 191 -5.17 -13.97 3.76
C SER A 191 -5.02 -14.86 5.00
N ILE A 192 -5.45 -16.12 4.92
CA ILE A 192 -5.39 -17.08 6.03
C ILE A 192 -4.02 -17.78 6.05
N ASP A 193 -3.51 -18.21 4.89
CA ASP A 193 -2.20 -18.85 4.71
C ASP A 193 -1.30 -18.04 3.75
N PRO A 194 -0.72 -16.91 4.22
CA PRO A 194 0.08 -16.00 3.39
C PRO A 194 1.51 -16.50 3.09
N ASN A 195 1.87 -17.71 3.55
CA ASN A 195 3.14 -18.36 3.23
C ASN A 195 2.98 -19.42 2.13
N ASN A 196 1.75 -19.73 1.71
CA ASN A 196 1.48 -20.63 0.61
C ASN A 196 1.70 -19.92 -0.74
N GLU A 197 2.74 -20.34 -1.47
CA GLU A 197 3.09 -19.77 -2.76
C GLU A 197 2.08 -20.16 -3.85
N GLU A 198 1.56 -21.39 -3.85
CA GLU A 198 0.54 -21.87 -4.82
C GLU A 198 -0.75 -21.01 -4.75
N TYR A 199 -1.24 -20.71 -3.55
CA TYR A 199 -2.40 -19.84 -3.35
C TYR A 199 -2.15 -18.42 -3.85
N SER A 200 -0.91 -17.93 -3.74
CA SER A 200 -0.52 -16.60 -4.17
C SER A 200 -0.35 -16.50 -5.70
N GLU A 201 0.29 -17.48 -6.33
CA GLU A 201 0.44 -17.54 -7.79
C GLU A 201 -0.91 -17.76 -8.48
N HIS A 202 -1.76 -18.64 -7.96
CA HIS A 202 -3.10 -18.87 -8.53
C HIS A 202 -4.02 -17.65 -8.34
N ALA A 203 -3.88 -16.91 -7.23
CA ALA A 203 -4.57 -15.64 -7.04
C ALA A 203 -4.14 -14.57 -8.08
N GLU A 204 -2.85 -14.48 -8.41
CA GLU A 204 -2.35 -13.60 -9.48
C GLU A 204 -2.89 -14.02 -10.85
N GLN A 205 -2.89 -15.31 -11.18
CA GLN A 205 -3.45 -15.84 -12.43
C GLN A 205 -4.95 -15.55 -12.57
N LEU A 206 -5.74 -15.66 -11.49
CA LEU A 206 -7.17 -15.32 -11.49
C LEU A 206 -7.42 -13.82 -11.75
N LEU A 207 -6.64 -12.95 -11.12
CA LEU A 207 -6.70 -11.50 -11.38
C LEU A 207 -6.29 -11.16 -12.82
N ASP A 208 -5.30 -11.87 -13.37
CA ASP A 208 -4.88 -11.72 -14.76
C ASP A 208 -5.97 -12.12 -15.76
N LYS A 209 -6.60 -13.30 -15.57
CA LYS A 209 -7.73 -13.76 -16.39
C LYS A 209 -8.92 -12.79 -16.30
N ALA A 210 -9.27 -12.33 -15.09
CA ALA A 210 -10.33 -11.34 -14.87
C ALA A 210 -10.02 -9.99 -15.55
N THR A 211 -8.77 -9.52 -15.48
CA THR A 211 -8.33 -8.30 -16.15
C THR A 211 -8.44 -8.43 -17.66
N ILE A 212 -8.07 -9.59 -18.22
CA ILE A 212 -8.24 -9.89 -19.65
C ILE A 212 -9.72 -9.79 -20.05
N VAL A 213 -10.67 -10.39 -19.33
CA VAL A 213 -12.12 -10.27 -19.63
C VAL A 213 -12.54 -8.80 -19.74
N SER A 214 -12.15 -7.98 -18.76
CA SER A 214 -12.48 -6.55 -18.72
C SER A 214 -11.92 -5.77 -19.93
N SER A 215 -10.84 -6.25 -20.57
CA SER A 215 -10.27 -5.63 -21.77
C SER A 215 -11.15 -5.79 -23.02
N PHE A 216 -11.99 -6.82 -23.09
CA PHE A 216 -12.89 -7.08 -24.23
C PHE A 216 -14.30 -6.51 -24.02
N GLN A 217 -14.70 -6.25 -22.77
CA GLN A 217 -16.03 -5.75 -22.41
C GLN A 217 -16.10 -4.21 -22.41
N ASP A 218 -17.28 -3.68 -22.73
CA ASP A 218 -17.61 -2.27 -22.53
C ASP A 218 -17.96 -1.99 -21.06
N SER A 219 -17.82 -0.73 -20.65
CA SER A 219 -18.17 -0.27 -19.28
C SER A 219 -19.15 0.91 -19.35
N PRO A 220 -19.96 1.16 -18.30
CA PRO A 220 -20.99 2.23 -18.30
C PRO A 220 -20.50 3.66 -18.59
N CYS A 221 -19.19 3.88 -18.61
CA CYS A 221 -18.54 5.18 -18.80
C CYS A 221 -17.35 5.14 -19.78
N GLU A 222 -17.14 4.03 -20.52
CA GLU A 222 -16.11 3.88 -21.56
C GLU A 222 -16.23 2.53 -22.30
N SER A 223 -16.40 2.59 -23.61
CA SER A 223 -16.30 1.44 -24.51
C SER A 223 -14.86 0.96 -24.69
N ARG A 224 -14.71 -0.28 -25.15
CA ARG A 224 -13.44 -0.88 -25.58
C ARG A 224 -12.75 -0.05 -26.68
N SER A 225 -13.50 0.52 -27.64
CA SER A 225 -12.91 1.29 -28.75
C SER A 225 -12.27 2.59 -28.24
N GLU A 226 -12.92 3.27 -27.29
CA GLU A 226 -12.40 4.45 -26.59
C GLU A 226 -11.21 4.11 -25.69
N ARG A 227 -11.30 3.03 -24.90
CA ARG A 227 -10.26 2.59 -23.94
C ARG A 227 -8.91 2.39 -24.61
N TYR A 228 -8.91 1.74 -25.78
CA TYR A 228 -7.71 1.49 -26.58
C TYR A 228 -7.55 2.49 -27.74
N ALA A 229 -8.20 3.66 -27.69
CA ALA A 229 -8.03 4.71 -28.68
C ALA A 229 -6.57 5.22 -28.71
N GLY A 230 -6.01 5.30 -29.92
CA GLY A 230 -4.63 5.72 -30.14
C GLY A 230 -3.56 4.65 -29.86
N VAL A 231 -3.91 3.45 -29.39
CA VAL A 231 -2.96 2.33 -29.28
C VAL A 231 -2.47 1.92 -30.68
N LYS A 232 -1.15 1.92 -30.87
CA LYS A 232 -0.45 1.74 -32.14
C LYS A 232 0.90 1.06 -31.92
N LYS A 233 1.29 0.13 -32.82
CA LYS A 233 2.51 -0.69 -32.65
C LYS A 233 3.80 0.13 -32.67
N GLU A 234 3.81 1.25 -33.39
CA GLU A 234 4.98 2.14 -33.49
C GLU A 234 5.32 2.76 -32.13
N LEU A 235 4.32 2.99 -31.27
CA LEU A 235 4.52 3.53 -29.92
C LEU A 235 5.34 2.58 -29.03
N PHE A 236 5.16 1.26 -29.20
CA PHE A 236 5.93 0.25 -28.49
C PHE A 236 7.38 0.19 -28.97
N ILE A 237 7.61 0.14 -30.29
CA ILE A 237 8.96 0.14 -30.87
C ILE A 237 9.76 1.37 -30.37
N ARG A 238 9.10 2.53 -30.34
CA ARG A 238 9.66 3.79 -29.80
C ARG A 238 9.93 3.72 -28.29
N ALA A 239 9.11 3.01 -27.52
CA ALA A 239 9.35 2.77 -26.10
C ALA A 239 10.52 1.81 -25.86
N LEU A 240 10.72 0.77 -26.70
CA LEU A 240 11.89 -0.11 -26.62
C LEU A 240 13.21 0.65 -26.88
N ASP A 241 13.21 1.60 -27.81
CA ASP A 241 14.38 2.48 -28.04
C ASP A 241 14.64 3.44 -26.86
N ALA A 242 13.61 3.86 -26.13
CA ALA A 242 13.75 4.64 -24.91
C ALA A 242 14.29 3.79 -23.74
N LEU A 243 13.75 2.57 -23.54
CA LEU A 243 14.25 1.63 -22.53
C LEU A 243 15.72 1.26 -22.78
N LYS A 244 16.11 0.98 -24.03
CA LYS A 244 17.52 0.71 -24.42
C LYS A 244 18.50 1.84 -24.05
N ARG A 245 18.01 3.09 -23.95
CA ARG A 245 18.81 4.27 -23.62
C ARG A 245 18.79 4.62 -22.12
N TYR A 246 17.66 4.45 -21.45
CA TYR A 246 17.40 5.08 -20.15
C TYR A 246 16.98 4.12 -19.03
N TYR A 247 16.63 2.86 -19.32
CA TYR A 247 16.30 1.90 -18.27
C TYR A 247 17.51 1.64 -17.35
N VAL A 248 17.25 1.37 -16.07
CA VAL A 248 18.26 1.32 -15.01
C VAL A 248 19.35 0.26 -15.25
N THR A 249 18.98 -0.88 -15.83
CA THR A 249 19.83 -2.03 -16.15
C THR A 249 19.83 -2.32 -17.65
N ILE A 250 20.58 -3.33 -18.08
CA ILE A 250 20.42 -3.92 -19.42
C ILE A 250 19.04 -4.59 -19.49
N VAL A 251 18.31 -4.34 -20.57
CA VAL A 251 16.94 -4.84 -20.80
C VAL A 251 17.00 -6.31 -21.24
N ASP A 252 16.39 -7.22 -20.48
CA ASP A 252 16.25 -8.63 -20.87
C ASP A 252 15.04 -8.81 -21.81
N TYR A 253 15.30 -8.70 -23.12
CA TYR A 253 14.27 -8.88 -24.13
C TYR A 253 13.74 -10.32 -24.24
N ARG A 254 14.45 -11.35 -23.72
CA ARG A 254 13.90 -12.71 -23.66
C ARG A 254 12.83 -12.78 -22.58
N GLN A 255 13.11 -12.27 -21.37
CA GLN A 255 12.13 -12.24 -20.29
C GLN A 255 10.89 -11.42 -20.66
N MET A 256 11.06 -10.28 -21.35
CA MET A 256 9.95 -9.51 -21.92
C MET A 256 9.14 -10.32 -22.93
N ALA A 257 9.81 -11.03 -23.85
CA ALA A 257 9.15 -11.87 -24.85
C ALA A 257 8.36 -13.03 -24.21
N SER A 258 8.96 -13.78 -23.29
CA SER A 258 8.28 -14.89 -22.60
C SER A 258 7.04 -14.42 -21.83
N LYS A 259 7.12 -13.30 -21.09
CA LYS A 259 5.93 -12.74 -20.40
C LYS A 259 4.87 -12.24 -21.37
N ALA A 260 5.26 -11.62 -22.49
CA ALA A 260 4.33 -11.13 -23.51
C ALA A 260 3.61 -12.25 -24.28
N ILE A 261 4.32 -13.33 -24.64
CA ILE A 261 3.73 -14.49 -25.32
C ILE A 261 2.79 -15.25 -24.38
N ARG A 262 3.18 -15.48 -23.12
CA ARG A 262 2.30 -16.13 -22.12
C ARG A 262 1.02 -15.35 -21.85
N ARG A 263 1.05 -14.01 -21.94
CA ARG A 263 -0.18 -13.17 -21.95
C ARG A 263 -1.05 -13.43 -23.19
N CYS A 264 -0.45 -13.69 -24.35
CA CYS A 264 -1.16 -14.01 -25.59
C CYS A 264 -1.76 -15.43 -25.59
N GLU A 265 -1.12 -16.38 -24.90
CA GLU A 265 -1.67 -17.72 -24.62
C GLU A 265 -2.89 -17.60 -23.71
N LEU A 266 -2.74 -16.90 -22.57
CA LEU A 266 -3.83 -16.63 -21.61
C LEU A 266 -5.00 -15.86 -22.23
N LEU A 267 -4.73 -14.95 -23.18
CA LEU A 267 -5.75 -14.30 -24.01
C LEU A 267 -6.58 -15.33 -24.81
N GLY A 268 -5.93 -16.35 -25.37
CA GLY A 268 -6.61 -17.44 -26.09
C GLY A 268 -7.47 -18.32 -25.18
N GLU A 269 -6.95 -18.69 -23.99
CA GLU A 269 -7.70 -19.44 -22.97
C GLU A 269 -8.96 -18.67 -22.51
N VAL A 270 -8.81 -17.38 -22.21
CA VAL A 270 -9.92 -16.53 -21.76
C VAL A 270 -10.99 -16.39 -22.86
N MET A 271 -10.59 -16.24 -24.13
CA MET A 271 -11.56 -16.27 -25.24
C MET A 271 -12.26 -17.62 -25.38
N ALA A 272 -11.56 -18.74 -25.15
CA ALA A 272 -12.16 -20.08 -25.27
C ALA A 272 -13.24 -20.35 -24.21
N LEU A 273 -13.04 -19.84 -22.98
CA LEU A 273 -13.91 -20.12 -21.83
C LEU A 273 -14.99 -19.05 -21.59
N SER A 274 -14.70 -17.76 -21.78
CA SER A 274 -15.71 -16.71 -21.54
C SER A 274 -16.78 -16.60 -22.63
N PHE A 275 -16.55 -17.18 -23.81
CA PHE A 275 -17.40 -16.95 -24.97
C PHE A 275 -17.96 -18.23 -25.63
N SER A 276 -17.77 -19.40 -25.03
CA SER A 276 -18.36 -20.66 -25.54
C SER A 276 -19.88 -20.65 -25.54
N ASP A 277 -20.48 -19.97 -24.55
CA ASP A 277 -21.91 -20.02 -24.25
C ASP A 277 -22.63 -18.70 -24.62
N ILE A 278 -21.90 -17.71 -25.14
CA ILE A 278 -22.42 -16.35 -25.44
C ILE A 278 -23.23 -16.31 -26.76
N SER A 279 -23.31 -17.42 -27.50
CA SER A 279 -24.15 -17.54 -28.71
C SER A 279 -25.66 -17.35 -28.48
N GLU A 280 -26.14 -17.42 -27.24
CA GLU A 280 -27.56 -17.27 -26.90
C GLU A 280 -27.93 -15.98 -26.14
N SER A 281 -26.96 -15.13 -25.76
CA SER A 281 -27.18 -14.02 -24.81
C SER A 281 -26.71 -12.63 -25.31
N MET A 282 -26.73 -12.42 -26.63
CA MET A 282 -26.15 -11.24 -27.29
C MET A 282 -26.91 -9.90 -27.11
N ASP A 283 -27.94 -9.85 -26.25
CA ASP A 283 -28.80 -8.67 -26.02
C ASP A 283 -28.38 -7.78 -24.83
N VAL A 284 -27.51 -8.24 -23.92
CA VAL A 284 -27.37 -7.61 -22.57
C VAL A 284 -26.24 -6.56 -22.47
N VAL A 285 -25.38 -6.42 -23.48
CA VAL A 285 -24.24 -5.45 -23.45
C VAL A 285 -24.23 -4.50 -24.65
N SER A 286 -25.39 -4.19 -25.24
CA SER A 286 -25.53 -3.21 -26.33
C SER A 286 -26.47 -2.03 -25.97
N ALA A 287 -26.21 -1.39 -24.82
CA ALA A 287 -26.97 -0.25 -24.31
C ALA A 287 -26.33 1.13 -24.59
N ASN A 288 -25.27 1.20 -25.41
CA ASN A 288 -24.60 2.46 -25.75
C ASN A 288 -24.60 2.67 -27.28
N LYS A 289 -25.15 3.81 -27.75
CA LYS A 289 -25.56 4.02 -29.16
C LYS A 289 -24.40 4.30 -30.15
N ASN A 290 -23.15 4.08 -29.72
CA ASN A 290 -21.92 4.39 -30.47
C ASN A 290 -21.06 3.13 -30.73
N SER A 291 -21.63 1.92 -30.62
CA SER A 291 -20.90 0.67 -30.86
C SER A 291 -20.56 0.44 -32.33
N GLU A 292 -19.26 0.57 -32.66
CA GLU A 292 -18.67 -0.07 -33.84
C GLU A 292 -18.75 -1.61 -33.73
N GLU A 293 -18.51 -2.32 -34.84
CA GLU A 293 -18.87 -3.73 -35.09
C GLU A 293 -18.82 -4.70 -33.88
N PRO A 294 -19.86 -5.53 -33.69
CA PRO A 294 -19.88 -6.55 -32.65
C PRO A 294 -18.74 -7.54 -32.86
N PHE A 295 -17.92 -7.73 -31.82
CA PHE A 295 -16.82 -8.68 -31.85
C PHE A 295 -17.34 -10.10 -31.71
N SER A 296 -17.34 -10.85 -32.80
CA SER A 296 -17.51 -12.30 -32.76
C SER A 296 -16.28 -12.95 -32.08
N PRO A 297 -16.46 -13.80 -31.07
CA PRO A 297 -15.37 -14.53 -30.45
C PRO A 297 -14.76 -15.56 -31.43
N PRO A 298 -13.49 -15.97 -31.27
CA PRO A 298 -12.83 -16.85 -32.22
C PRO A 298 -13.25 -18.31 -32.02
N GLY A 299 -13.43 -19.05 -33.11
CA GLY A 299 -13.80 -20.48 -33.06
C GLY A 299 -12.71 -21.37 -32.46
N LYS A 300 -13.09 -22.56 -31.95
CA LYS A 300 -12.18 -23.51 -31.29
C LYS A 300 -10.95 -23.87 -32.15
N GLU A 301 -11.12 -24.04 -33.46
CA GLU A 301 -10.02 -24.30 -34.40
C GLU A 301 -9.06 -23.10 -34.52
N GLN A 302 -9.59 -21.87 -34.53
CA GLN A 302 -8.78 -20.63 -34.57
C GLN A 302 -7.96 -20.47 -33.28
N LEU A 303 -8.55 -20.79 -32.13
CA LEU A 303 -7.87 -20.74 -30.83
C LEU A 303 -6.82 -21.85 -30.68
N SER A 304 -7.09 -23.05 -31.22
CA SER A 304 -6.10 -24.14 -31.31
C SER A 304 -4.90 -23.75 -32.19
N ALA A 305 -5.14 -23.23 -33.40
CA ALA A 305 -4.09 -22.77 -34.30
C ALA A 305 -3.31 -21.55 -33.73
N TRP A 306 -3.97 -20.70 -32.95
CA TRP A 306 -3.33 -19.62 -32.18
C TRP A 306 -2.40 -20.18 -31.10
N SER A 307 -2.87 -21.12 -30.27
CA SER A 307 -2.06 -21.76 -29.23
C SER A 307 -0.84 -22.48 -29.80
N VAL A 308 -1.00 -23.30 -30.85
CA VAL A 308 0.11 -23.99 -31.52
C VAL A 308 1.11 -22.99 -32.14
N GLY A 309 0.61 -21.90 -32.71
CA GLY A 309 1.47 -20.84 -33.26
C GLY A 309 2.26 -20.07 -32.20
N LEU A 310 1.67 -19.80 -31.04
CA LEU A 310 2.38 -19.17 -29.92
C LEU A 310 3.39 -20.13 -29.29
N ALA A 311 3.06 -21.41 -29.14
CA ALA A 311 3.97 -22.46 -28.67
C ALA A 311 5.25 -22.55 -29.51
N ALA A 312 5.15 -22.39 -30.83
CA ALA A 312 6.32 -22.34 -31.71
C ALA A 312 7.16 -21.05 -31.54
N ILE A 313 6.51 -19.90 -31.25
CA ILE A 313 7.20 -18.61 -31.06
C ILE A 313 7.89 -18.55 -29.68
N ILE A 314 7.30 -19.12 -28.62
CA ILE A 314 7.92 -19.18 -27.30
C ILE A 314 9.12 -20.14 -27.28
N ASP A 315 9.04 -21.28 -27.96
CA ASP A 315 10.17 -22.21 -28.11
C ASP A 315 11.37 -21.53 -28.79
N GLU A 316 11.15 -20.79 -29.89
CA GLU A 316 12.18 -20.01 -30.58
C GLU A 316 12.84 -18.97 -29.64
N VAL A 317 12.07 -18.33 -28.76
CA VAL A 317 12.53 -17.31 -27.81
C VAL A 317 13.35 -17.92 -26.65
N GLU A 318 12.84 -18.99 -26.05
CA GLU A 318 13.46 -19.62 -24.88
C GLU A 318 14.71 -20.43 -25.29
N ASN A 319 14.67 -21.13 -26.44
CA ASN A 319 15.80 -21.91 -26.97
C ASN A 319 16.84 -21.10 -27.78
N SER A 320 16.62 -19.80 -28.08
CA SER A 320 17.56 -19.00 -28.87
C SER A 320 18.99 -19.00 -28.29
N PRO A 321 20.02 -19.51 -29.01
CA PRO A 321 21.36 -19.74 -28.44
C PRO A 321 22.17 -18.46 -28.21
N ILE A 322 21.78 -17.33 -28.83
CA ILE A 322 22.45 -16.02 -28.70
C ILE A 322 21.62 -15.07 -27.79
N GLY A 323 20.56 -15.60 -27.15
CA GLY A 323 19.56 -14.80 -26.45
C GLY A 323 18.62 -14.06 -27.41
N VAL A 324 17.95 -13.02 -26.90
CA VAL A 324 17.05 -12.18 -27.69
C VAL A 324 17.51 -10.72 -27.56
N ASN A 325 17.71 -10.06 -28.69
CA ASN A 325 18.02 -8.62 -28.76
C ASN A 325 16.76 -7.79 -29.08
N LYS A 326 16.87 -6.44 -29.01
CA LYS A 326 15.74 -5.52 -29.23
C LYS A 326 15.03 -5.76 -30.56
N ASP A 327 15.78 -6.03 -31.62
CA ASP A 327 15.27 -6.11 -32.98
C ASP A 327 14.63 -7.48 -33.23
N GLN A 328 15.23 -8.58 -32.73
CA GLN A 328 14.59 -9.90 -32.66
C GLN A 328 13.28 -9.88 -31.84
N PHE A 329 13.20 -9.07 -30.78
CA PHE A 329 11.96 -8.93 -30.01
C PHE A 329 10.86 -8.16 -30.77
N VAL A 330 11.23 -7.22 -31.63
CA VAL A 330 10.28 -6.60 -32.58
C VAL A 330 9.82 -7.64 -33.60
N ASP A 331 10.69 -8.52 -34.10
CA ASP A 331 10.29 -9.61 -35.00
C ASP A 331 9.32 -10.59 -34.31
N VAL A 332 9.55 -10.97 -33.05
CA VAL A 332 8.62 -11.77 -32.23
C VAL A 332 7.26 -11.09 -32.09
N PHE A 333 7.24 -9.78 -31.83
CA PHE A 333 5.99 -9.01 -31.74
C PHE A 333 5.24 -8.96 -33.08
N GLU A 334 5.91 -8.71 -34.20
CA GLU A 334 5.28 -8.74 -35.52
C GLU A 334 4.81 -10.16 -35.89
N LYS A 335 5.55 -11.22 -35.54
CA LYS A 335 5.10 -12.63 -35.69
C LYS A 335 3.78 -12.87 -34.97
N VAL A 336 3.64 -12.44 -33.71
CA VAL A 336 2.38 -12.54 -32.95
C VAL A 336 1.25 -11.74 -33.59
N LEU A 337 1.53 -10.52 -34.10
CA LEU A 337 0.53 -9.72 -34.82
C LEU A 337 0.14 -10.31 -36.20
N VAL A 338 1.03 -11.06 -36.87
CA VAL A 338 0.74 -11.80 -38.10
C VAL A 338 -0.06 -13.06 -37.81
N LEU A 339 0.37 -13.86 -36.83
CA LEU A 339 -0.35 -15.05 -36.37
C LEU A 339 -1.80 -14.73 -36.03
N ASN A 340 -2.04 -13.66 -35.25
CA ASN A 340 -3.38 -13.23 -34.89
C ASN A 340 -4.27 -12.96 -36.10
N ARG A 341 -3.74 -12.35 -37.18
CA ARG A 341 -4.52 -12.05 -38.39
C ARG A 341 -4.96 -13.32 -39.14
N VAL A 342 -4.20 -14.41 -39.06
CA VAL A 342 -4.52 -15.67 -39.73
C VAL A 342 -5.24 -16.70 -38.84
N THR A 343 -5.12 -16.61 -37.51
CA THR A 343 -5.81 -17.51 -36.56
C THR A 343 -6.91 -16.80 -35.76
N ALA A 344 -6.63 -16.30 -34.55
CA ALA A 344 -7.62 -15.88 -33.57
C ALA A 344 -8.37 -14.56 -33.89
N ARG A 345 -7.82 -13.70 -34.75
CA ARG A 345 -8.43 -12.41 -35.18
C ARG A 345 -8.87 -11.49 -34.02
N LEU A 346 -8.15 -11.55 -32.89
CA LEU A 346 -8.38 -10.67 -31.73
C LEU A 346 -8.25 -9.19 -32.13
N PRO A 347 -9.00 -8.26 -31.50
CA PRO A 347 -8.98 -6.84 -31.85
C PRO A 347 -7.56 -6.28 -31.67
N GLN A 348 -6.92 -5.88 -32.78
CA GLN A 348 -5.47 -5.66 -32.80
C GLN A 348 -4.98 -4.62 -31.77
N ARG A 349 -5.80 -3.61 -31.43
CA ARG A 349 -5.45 -2.62 -30.39
C ARG A 349 -5.38 -3.24 -28.98
N VAL A 350 -6.27 -4.20 -28.66
CA VAL A 350 -6.29 -4.91 -27.37
C VAL A 350 -5.08 -5.84 -27.27
N LEU A 351 -4.79 -6.60 -28.34
CA LEU A 351 -3.62 -7.48 -28.41
C LEU A 351 -2.31 -6.70 -28.26
N ILE A 352 -2.17 -5.55 -28.93
CA ILE A 352 -1.00 -4.66 -28.76
C ILE A 352 -0.89 -4.19 -27.31
N ALA A 353 -1.97 -3.72 -26.69
CA ALA A 353 -1.92 -3.23 -25.31
C ALA A 353 -1.47 -4.34 -24.33
N GLN A 354 -2.12 -5.50 -24.39
CA GLN A 354 -1.85 -6.62 -23.50
C GLN A 354 -0.45 -7.22 -23.70
N PHE A 355 0.02 -7.37 -24.95
CA PHE A 355 1.40 -7.81 -25.23
C PHE A 355 2.42 -6.86 -24.59
N VAL A 356 2.21 -5.55 -24.73
CA VAL A 356 3.16 -4.53 -24.26
C VAL A 356 3.13 -4.36 -22.74
N GLU A 357 1.95 -4.45 -22.12
CA GLU A 357 1.78 -4.41 -20.67
C GLU A 357 2.46 -5.62 -20.00
N ALA A 358 2.30 -6.82 -20.57
CA ALA A 358 2.99 -8.02 -20.10
C ALA A 358 4.50 -8.03 -20.43
N ALA A 359 4.91 -7.47 -21.58
CA ALA A 359 6.32 -7.27 -21.88
C ALA A 359 7.02 -6.40 -20.83
N PHE A 360 6.35 -5.32 -20.38
CA PHE A 360 6.93 -4.39 -19.41
C PHE A 360 6.88 -4.90 -17.96
N SER A 361 5.89 -5.71 -17.59
CA SER A 361 5.88 -6.37 -16.27
C SER A 361 7.02 -7.40 -16.11
N GLY A 362 7.57 -7.89 -17.22
CA GLY A 362 8.83 -8.65 -17.25
C GLY A 362 10.08 -7.85 -16.84
N LEU A 363 10.01 -6.51 -16.77
CA LEU A 363 11.11 -5.65 -16.29
C LEU A 363 10.91 -5.27 -14.81
N ASP A 364 9.82 -4.57 -14.50
CA ASP A 364 9.35 -4.34 -13.13
C ASP A 364 7.89 -3.87 -13.09
N ARG A 365 7.24 -3.99 -11.92
CA ARG A 365 5.86 -3.52 -11.67
C ARG A 365 5.64 -1.99 -11.68
N TYR A 366 6.66 -1.20 -12.05
CA TYR A 366 6.59 0.27 -12.10
C TYR A 366 6.75 0.84 -13.51
N THR A 367 7.26 0.03 -14.43
CA THR A 367 7.50 0.33 -15.84
C THR A 367 6.23 0.02 -16.63
N VAL A 368 5.60 1.05 -17.17
CA VAL A 368 4.27 0.96 -17.80
C VAL A 368 4.18 1.89 -18.99
N MET A 369 3.45 1.43 -20.01
CA MET A 369 3.01 2.28 -21.10
C MET A 369 1.76 3.04 -20.65
N VAL A 370 1.75 4.36 -20.81
CA VAL A 370 0.56 5.18 -20.61
C VAL A 370 0.03 5.52 -22.00
N TRP A 371 -1.02 4.80 -22.41
CA TRP A 371 -1.62 4.94 -23.74
C TRP A 371 -2.28 6.33 -23.91
N PRO A 372 -2.45 6.83 -25.14
CA PRO A 372 -2.86 8.23 -25.37
C PRO A 372 -4.15 8.63 -24.65
N ARG A 373 -5.14 7.72 -24.59
CA ARG A 373 -6.38 7.87 -23.82
C ARG A 373 -6.16 8.08 -22.31
N GLN A 374 -5.15 7.44 -21.73
CA GLN A 374 -4.84 7.44 -20.29
C GLN A 374 -3.97 8.62 -19.83
N VAL A 375 -3.26 9.31 -20.76
CA VAL A 375 -2.27 10.34 -20.38
C VAL A 375 -2.87 11.50 -19.59
N GLN A 376 -4.10 11.92 -19.90
CA GLN A 376 -4.77 12.97 -19.12
C GLN A 376 -5.08 12.52 -17.66
N GLU A 377 -5.34 11.23 -17.45
CA GLU A 377 -5.63 10.67 -16.12
C GLU A 377 -4.31 10.50 -15.33
N PHE A 378 -3.25 10.05 -15.99
CA PHE A 378 -1.89 9.99 -15.45
C PHE A 378 -1.32 11.38 -15.05
N GLU A 379 -1.51 12.41 -15.89
CA GLU A 379 -1.04 13.78 -15.60
C GLU A 379 -1.83 14.43 -14.45
N LYS A 380 -3.12 14.10 -14.27
CA LYS A 380 -3.88 14.48 -13.05
C LYS A 380 -3.26 13.88 -11.79
N MET A 381 -2.94 12.59 -11.81
CA MET A 381 -2.30 11.89 -10.68
C MET A 381 -0.92 12.47 -10.34
N MET A 382 -0.09 12.79 -11.34
CA MET A 382 1.25 13.35 -11.12
C MET A 382 1.25 14.79 -10.58
N THR A 383 0.17 15.55 -10.78
CA THR A 383 0.11 16.98 -10.44
C THR A 383 -0.75 17.33 -9.23
N ASN A 384 -1.45 16.34 -8.65
CA ASN A 384 -2.51 16.53 -7.64
C ASN A 384 -3.58 17.56 -8.04
N GLN A 385 -3.83 17.68 -9.34
CA GLN A 385 -4.71 18.68 -9.93
C GLN A 385 -5.60 18.01 -10.97
N PHE A 386 -6.90 18.26 -10.88
CA PHE A 386 -7.87 17.75 -11.84
C PHE A 386 -8.96 18.78 -12.10
N THR A 387 -9.87 18.49 -13.03
CA THR A 387 -11.04 19.33 -13.29
C THR A 387 -12.30 18.54 -13.00
N GLY A 388 -13.15 19.07 -12.12
CA GLY A 388 -14.28 18.36 -11.50
C GLY A 388 -14.89 19.21 -10.40
N ILE A 389 -15.59 18.59 -9.44
CA ILE A 389 -16.40 19.33 -8.46
C ILE A 389 -15.77 19.50 -7.07
N GLY A 390 -14.79 18.67 -6.69
CA GLY A 390 -14.06 18.81 -5.43
C GLY A 390 -14.59 17.97 -4.25
N ILE A 391 -14.92 16.70 -4.48
CA ILE A 391 -15.31 15.75 -3.43
C ILE A 391 -14.36 14.56 -3.34
N GLU A 392 -14.27 13.97 -2.15
CA GLU A 392 -13.78 12.61 -1.94
C GLU A 392 -14.99 11.67 -1.95
N ILE A 393 -14.92 10.57 -2.72
CA ILE A 393 -15.99 9.56 -2.83
C ILE A 393 -15.52 8.18 -2.39
N SER A 394 -16.46 7.39 -1.91
CA SER A 394 -16.28 6.02 -1.41
C SER A 394 -17.41 5.13 -1.90
N LYS A 395 -17.23 3.79 -1.91
CA LYS A 395 -18.35 2.86 -1.97
C LYS A 395 -18.62 2.26 -0.59
N GLN A 396 -19.75 2.61 0.02
CA GLN A 396 -20.16 2.11 1.34
C GLN A 396 -21.35 1.17 1.15
N LYS A 397 -21.21 -0.08 1.60
CA LYS A 397 -22.19 -1.16 1.37
C LYS A 397 -22.59 -1.33 -0.11
N GLY A 398 -21.67 -1.03 -1.04
CA GLY A 398 -21.87 -1.07 -2.50
C GLY A 398 -22.38 0.25 -3.13
N LEU A 399 -23.02 1.12 -2.34
CA LEU A 399 -23.55 2.41 -2.79
C LEU A 399 -22.43 3.45 -2.94
N LEU A 400 -22.52 4.34 -3.93
CA LEU A 400 -21.58 5.45 -4.09
C LEU A 400 -21.93 6.58 -3.10
N THR A 401 -20.98 7.00 -2.27
CA THR A 401 -21.22 7.94 -1.15
C THR A 401 -20.16 9.03 -1.09
N VAL A 402 -20.58 10.28 -0.89
CA VAL A 402 -19.71 11.42 -0.60
C VAL A 402 -19.02 11.19 0.74
N ALA A 403 -17.70 10.99 0.73
CA ALA A 403 -16.90 10.76 1.94
C ALA A 403 -16.47 12.08 2.60
N SER A 404 -16.10 13.08 1.80
CA SER A 404 -15.85 14.45 2.28
C SER A 404 -15.93 15.47 1.12
N LEU A 405 -16.02 16.76 1.47
CA LEU A 405 -15.93 17.86 0.52
C LEU A 405 -14.64 18.65 0.74
N LEU A 406 -14.00 19.06 -0.37
CA LEU A 406 -12.83 19.92 -0.33
C LEU A 406 -13.30 21.39 -0.22
N PRO A 407 -12.76 22.19 0.72
CA PRO A 407 -13.12 23.60 0.84
C PRO A 407 -12.72 24.37 -0.42
N ASP A 408 -13.37 25.52 -0.64
CA ASP A 408 -13.13 26.43 -1.77
C ASP A 408 -13.39 25.79 -3.16
N THR A 409 -14.19 24.72 -3.20
CA THR A 409 -14.57 24.02 -4.45
C THR A 409 -16.05 24.18 -4.80
N PRO A 410 -16.45 23.91 -6.06
CA PRO A 410 -17.86 23.99 -6.48
C PRO A 410 -18.81 23.13 -5.65
N ALA A 411 -18.43 21.91 -5.27
CA ALA A 411 -19.28 21.03 -4.47
C ALA A 411 -19.52 21.54 -3.05
N TYR A 412 -18.50 22.14 -2.43
CA TYR A 412 -18.62 22.76 -1.10
C TYR A 412 -19.68 23.88 -1.07
N ASN A 413 -19.87 24.55 -2.20
CA ASN A 413 -20.84 25.64 -2.37
C ASN A 413 -22.17 25.19 -3.02
N SER A 414 -22.39 23.88 -3.25
CA SER A 414 -23.58 23.38 -3.96
C SER A 414 -24.65 22.74 -3.06
N GLY A 415 -24.51 22.81 -1.74
CA GLY A 415 -25.42 22.14 -0.79
C GLY A 415 -25.30 20.60 -0.76
N LEU A 416 -24.23 20.05 -1.34
CA LEU A 416 -23.87 18.64 -1.25
C LEU A 416 -23.14 18.39 0.08
N ASP A 417 -23.43 17.28 0.74
CA ASP A 417 -22.96 16.99 2.11
C ASP A 417 -22.21 15.65 2.22
N ALA A 418 -21.32 15.53 3.21
CA ALA A 418 -20.71 14.24 3.54
C ALA A 418 -21.78 13.27 4.07
N GLY A 419 -21.82 12.06 3.51
CA GLY A 419 -22.85 11.05 3.77
C GLY A 419 -23.96 10.99 2.71
N ASP A 420 -24.04 11.93 1.76
CA ASP A 420 -24.97 11.81 0.63
C ASP A 420 -24.62 10.61 -0.25
N VAL A 421 -25.63 9.79 -0.58
CA VAL A 421 -25.52 8.71 -1.56
C VAL A 421 -25.79 9.30 -2.93
N ILE A 422 -24.88 9.12 -3.88
CA ILE A 422 -25.05 9.57 -5.27
C ILE A 422 -25.67 8.40 -6.03
N GLU A 423 -26.95 8.49 -6.40
CA GLU A 423 -27.67 7.42 -7.11
C GLU A 423 -27.51 7.53 -8.63
N LEU A 424 -27.55 8.76 -9.18
CA LEU A 424 -27.28 9.03 -10.60
C LEU A 424 -26.17 10.09 -10.76
N VAL A 425 -25.39 9.99 -11.84
CA VAL A 425 -24.49 11.04 -12.35
C VAL A 425 -24.83 11.31 -13.81
N ASP A 426 -25.17 12.56 -14.16
CA ASP A 426 -25.63 12.97 -15.49
C ASP A 426 -26.75 12.04 -16.05
N GLY A 427 -27.61 11.54 -15.15
CA GLY A 427 -28.73 10.62 -15.45
C GLY A 427 -28.39 9.12 -15.44
N ILE A 428 -27.12 8.73 -15.21
CA ILE A 428 -26.65 7.33 -15.29
C ILE A 428 -26.51 6.73 -13.88
N GLU A 429 -27.06 5.55 -13.64
CA GLU A 429 -26.99 4.83 -12.34
C GLU A 429 -25.55 4.52 -11.89
N THR A 430 -25.24 4.84 -10.63
CA THR A 430 -23.91 4.64 -10.02
C THR A 430 -23.71 3.26 -9.39
N LYS A 431 -24.81 2.52 -9.21
CA LYS A 431 -24.88 1.22 -8.53
C LYS A 431 -23.82 0.25 -9.05
N ASP A 432 -23.74 0.10 -10.37
CA ASP A 432 -22.82 -0.82 -11.03
C ASP A 432 -21.56 -0.11 -11.62
N MET A 433 -21.45 1.22 -11.46
CA MET A 433 -20.20 1.95 -11.76
C MET A 433 -19.07 1.51 -10.81
N SER A 434 -17.87 1.29 -11.35
CA SER A 434 -16.65 1.23 -10.52
C SER A 434 -16.31 2.60 -9.92
N LEU A 435 -15.46 2.66 -8.89
CA LEU A 435 -15.06 3.95 -8.30
C LEU A 435 -14.32 4.83 -9.32
N MET A 436 -13.47 4.26 -10.18
CA MET A 436 -12.85 4.98 -11.30
C MET A 436 -13.88 5.46 -12.31
N CYS A 437 -14.93 4.67 -12.58
CA CYS A 437 -16.00 5.05 -13.50
C CYS A 437 -16.76 6.28 -12.97
N ALA A 438 -17.11 6.28 -11.68
CA ALA A 438 -17.71 7.44 -11.02
C ALA A 438 -16.79 8.68 -11.03
N VAL A 439 -15.48 8.54 -10.74
CA VAL A 439 -14.51 9.63 -10.87
C VAL A 439 -14.49 10.17 -12.31
N ARG A 440 -14.53 9.30 -13.32
CA ARG A 440 -14.49 9.69 -14.74
C ARG A 440 -15.74 10.48 -15.15
N THR A 441 -16.94 10.04 -14.77
CA THR A 441 -18.20 10.76 -15.10
C THR A 441 -18.35 12.07 -14.31
N ILE A 442 -17.91 12.11 -13.05
CA ILE A 442 -17.98 13.32 -12.21
C ILE A 442 -16.92 14.37 -12.63
N THR A 443 -15.75 13.95 -13.12
CA THR A 443 -14.75 14.85 -13.70
C THR A 443 -15.08 15.23 -15.16
N GLY A 444 -14.40 16.24 -15.70
CA GLY A 444 -14.71 16.76 -17.04
C GLY A 444 -14.11 18.16 -17.29
N PRO A 445 -14.37 18.79 -18.44
CA PRO A 445 -13.82 20.10 -18.79
C PRO A 445 -14.33 21.23 -17.88
N ALA A 446 -13.52 22.27 -17.69
CA ALA A 446 -13.86 23.39 -16.80
C ALA A 446 -15.04 24.20 -17.38
N GLY A 447 -15.93 24.67 -16.50
CA GLY A 447 -17.15 25.39 -16.88
C GLY A 447 -18.30 24.50 -17.36
N THR A 448 -18.06 23.21 -17.63
CA THR A 448 -19.15 22.25 -17.87
C THR A 448 -19.90 21.94 -16.58
N LYS A 449 -21.14 21.47 -16.66
CA LYS A 449 -21.96 21.08 -15.51
C LYS A 449 -22.01 19.55 -15.38
N VAL A 450 -22.12 19.08 -14.14
CA VAL A 450 -22.55 17.72 -13.78
C VAL A 450 -23.83 17.81 -12.97
N VAL A 451 -24.77 16.91 -13.20
CA VAL A 451 -25.97 16.71 -12.36
C VAL A 451 -25.73 15.47 -11.49
N LEU A 452 -25.85 15.63 -10.17
CA LEU A 452 -25.86 14.53 -9.22
C LEU A 452 -27.28 14.35 -8.68
N THR A 453 -27.89 13.19 -8.88
CA THR A 453 -29.13 12.83 -8.20
C THR A 453 -28.73 12.10 -6.91
N ILE A 454 -28.94 12.76 -5.78
CA ILE A 454 -28.52 12.27 -4.46
C ILE A 454 -29.71 11.79 -3.62
N ASN A 455 -29.45 10.83 -2.74
CA ASN A 455 -30.31 10.39 -1.67
C ASN A 455 -29.64 10.73 -0.33
N ARG A 456 -30.36 11.48 0.52
CA ARG A 456 -29.85 12.02 1.78
C ARG A 456 -30.52 11.31 2.95
N SER A 457 -29.73 10.77 3.87
CA SER A 457 -30.25 10.04 5.03
C SER A 457 -31.23 10.91 5.84
N GLY A 458 -32.44 10.39 6.07
CA GLY A 458 -33.54 11.15 6.69
C GLY A 458 -34.39 11.96 5.71
N GLU A 459 -34.31 11.69 4.40
CA GLU A 459 -35.18 12.25 3.37
C GLU A 459 -35.77 11.14 2.48
N GLU A 460 -37.08 11.15 2.25
CA GLU A 460 -37.76 10.13 1.41
C GLU A 460 -37.65 10.40 -0.10
N LYS A 461 -37.12 11.56 -0.49
CA LYS A 461 -37.03 12.00 -1.88
C LYS A 461 -35.59 12.33 -2.23
N THR A 462 -35.20 11.91 -3.42
CA THR A 462 -33.93 12.31 -4.02
C THR A 462 -33.91 13.81 -4.35
N LYS A 463 -32.72 14.38 -4.43
CA LYS A 463 -32.46 15.76 -4.82
C LYS A 463 -31.48 15.80 -5.99
N GLU A 464 -31.77 16.61 -6.99
CA GLU A 464 -30.81 16.89 -8.07
C GLU A 464 -29.98 18.11 -7.73
N ILE A 465 -28.65 17.97 -7.75
CA ILE A 465 -27.69 19.04 -7.53
C ILE A 465 -26.86 19.23 -8.80
N THR A 466 -27.03 20.38 -9.46
CA THR A 466 -26.25 20.76 -10.64
C THR A 466 -25.00 21.54 -10.21
N ILE A 467 -23.82 21.00 -10.47
CA ILE A 467 -22.54 21.56 -10.04
C ILE A 467 -21.68 21.90 -11.26
N THR A 468 -21.06 23.09 -11.28
CA THR A 468 -20.15 23.49 -12.37
C THR A 468 -18.73 22.98 -12.08
N ARG A 469 -18.14 22.20 -12.99
CA ARG A 469 -16.79 21.64 -12.87
C ARG A 469 -15.73 22.74 -12.94
N ALA A 470 -14.81 22.78 -11.98
CA ALA A 470 -13.70 23.73 -11.90
C ALA A 470 -12.35 23.03 -11.71
N ARG A 471 -11.23 23.78 -11.76
CA ARG A 471 -9.90 23.26 -11.48
C ARG A 471 -9.73 23.04 -9.98
N ILE A 472 -9.62 21.78 -9.57
CA ILE A 472 -9.42 21.36 -8.18
C ILE A 472 -7.92 21.17 -7.93
N ILE A 473 -7.44 21.67 -6.79
CA ILE A 473 -6.09 21.42 -6.27
C ILE A 473 -6.26 20.61 -4.98
N VAL A 474 -5.77 19.38 -4.93
CA VAL A 474 -5.88 18.55 -3.72
C VAL A 474 -4.81 19.00 -2.71
N PRO A 475 -5.19 19.43 -1.49
CA PRO A 475 -4.22 19.84 -0.49
C PRO A 475 -3.41 18.63 0.01
N THR A 476 -2.09 18.67 -0.19
CA THR A 476 -1.17 17.60 0.21
C THR A 476 -0.84 17.60 1.70
N ILE A 477 -1.39 18.54 2.47
CA ILE A 477 -1.11 18.74 3.90
C ILE A 477 -2.42 18.79 4.70
N ARG A 478 -2.45 18.02 5.79
CA ARG A 478 -3.53 17.99 6.79
C ARG A 478 -2.94 18.25 8.18
N GLY A 479 -3.72 18.90 9.03
CA GLY A 479 -3.51 18.90 10.49
C GLY A 479 -4.31 17.76 11.13
N TRP A 480 -4.42 17.74 12.46
CA TRP A 480 -5.14 16.68 13.18
C TRP A 480 -6.67 16.84 13.11
N GLN A 481 -7.15 18.09 13.00
CA GLN A 481 -8.56 18.44 12.84
C GLN A 481 -8.76 19.67 11.95
N ARG A 482 -10.00 19.86 11.45
CA ARG A 482 -10.49 21.12 10.89
C ARG A 482 -11.66 21.68 11.70
N THR A 483 -11.61 22.98 11.92
CA THR A 483 -12.72 23.77 12.48
C THR A 483 -13.89 23.89 11.49
N ALA A 484 -15.07 24.28 11.97
CA ALA A 484 -16.26 24.49 11.12
C ALA A 484 -16.08 25.60 10.07
N VAL A 485 -15.12 26.51 10.25
CA VAL A 485 -14.75 27.58 9.28
C VAL A 485 -13.53 27.20 8.43
N GLY A 486 -13.09 25.94 8.45
CA GLY A 486 -12.05 25.42 7.57
C GLY A 486 -10.59 25.64 8.01
N LYS A 487 -10.29 26.38 9.10
CA LYS A 487 -8.91 26.42 9.66
C LYS A 487 -8.51 24.99 10.04
N ARG A 488 -7.32 24.57 9.61
CA ARG A 488 -6.65 23.34 10.03
C ARG A 488 -6.00 23.58 11.39
N LEU A 489 -6.18 22.67 12.34
CA LEU A 489 -5.50 22.68 13.61
C LEU A 489 -4.23 21.82 13.50
N TYR A 490 -3.08 22.40 13.79
CA TYR A 490 -1.78 21.75 13.68
C TYR A 490 -1.14 21.47 15.05
N MET A 491 -1.29 22.34 16.05
CA MET A 491 -0.85 22.03 17.42
C MET A 491 -1.70 20.90 18.01
N ILE A 492 -1.09 19.74 18.32
CA ILE A 492 -1.78 18.57 18.91
C ILE A 492 -1.64 18.53 20.44
N ASP A 493 -0.58 19.12 21.00
CA ASP A 493 -0.39 19.29 22.45
C ASP A 493 -0.05 20.76 22.72
N GLU A 494 -0.99 21.50 23.30
CA GLU A 494 -0.84 22.94 23.60
C GLU A 494 0.04 23.22 24.84
N GLU A 495 0.12 22.27 25.78
CA GLU A 495 0.96 22.39 26.98
C GLU A 495 2.44 22.25 26.60
N ASN A 496 2.76 21.17 25.87
CA ASN A 496 4.12 20.86 25.46
C ASN A 496 4.50 21.58 24.15
N LYS A 497 3.54 22.18 23.45
CA LYS A 497 3.67 22.86 22.15
C LYS A 497 4.21 21.92 21.08
N ILE A 498 3.49 20.81 20.87
CA ILE A 498 3.82 19.80 19.88
C ILE A 498 2.93 20.00 18.66
N GLY A 499 3.54 20.26 17.51
CA GLY A 499 2.87 20.29 16.21
C GLY A 499 2.67 18.89 15.63
N TYR A 500 1.58 18.67 14.91
CA TYR A 500 1.30 17.51 14.08
C TYR A 500 0.99 17.97 12.66
N VAL A 501 1.73 17.46 11.69
CA VAL A 501 1.53 17.76 10.27
C VAL A 501 1.59 16.48 9.46
N ARG A 502 0.50 16.15 8.75
CA ARG A 502 0.42 14.98 7.88
C ARG A 502 0.60 15.37 6.42
N LEU A 503 1.56 14.72 5.76
CA LEU A 503 1.74 14.82 4.31
C LEU A 503 1.06 13.64 3.64
N THR A 504 0.14 13.89 2.71
CA THR A 504 -0.58 12.82 1.98
C THR A 504 0.09 12.44 0.66
N SER A 505 0.94 13.31 0.10
CA SER A 505 1.67 13.08 -1.16
C SER A 505 2.71 14.18 -1.41
N PHE A 506 3.73 13.88 -2.22
CA PHE A 506 4.82 14.78 -2.58
C PHE A 506 4.61 15.40 -3.98
N SER A 507 4.09 16.62 -4.02
CA SER A 507 3.83 17.40 -5.24
C SER A 507 4.78 18.59 -5.37
N GLY A 508 4.84 19.20 -6.55
CA GLY A 508 5.66 20.40 -6.80
C GLY A 508 5.29 21.66 -5.99
N LYS A 509 4.24 21.61 -5.14
CA LYS A 509 3.89 22.67 -4.17
C LYS A 509 3.95 22.22 -2.71
N THR A 510 4.25 20.95 -2.43
CA THR A 510 4.18 20.40 -1.06
C THR A 510 5.23 21.03 -0.15
N ALA A 511 6.48 21.19 -0.61
CA ALA A 511 7.54 21.82 0.19
C ALA A 511 7.25 23.29 0.56
N ASP A 512 6.66 24.07 -0.37
CA ASP A 512 6.28 25.48 -0.15
C ASP A 512 5.02 25.63 0.72
N ALA A 513 4.11 24.64 0.68
CA ALA A 513 2.98 24.59 1.60
C ALA A 513 3.44 24.21 3.01
N PHE A 514 4.42 23.29 3.13
CA PHE A 514 4.95 22.82 4.40
C PHE A 514 5.79 23.91 5.10
N GLU A 515 6.61 24.64 4.36
CA GLU A 515 7.30 25.87 4.78
C GLU A 515 6.39 26.84 5.56
N LYS A 516 5.16 27.07 5.05
CA LYS A 516 4.19 27.98 5.66
C LYS A 516 3.61 27.42 6.96
N VAL A 517 3.34 26.12 7.01
CA VAL A 517 2.81 25.44 8.20
C VAL A 517 3.86 25.37 9.31
N LEU A 518 5.13 25.14 8.99
CA LEU A 518 6.22 25.23 9.98
C LEU A 518 6.32 26.64 10.55
N LYS A 519 6.25 27.69 9.71
CA LYS A 519 6.27 29.09 10.17
C LYS A 519 5.03 29.51 10.96
N GLU A 520 3.86 28.95 10.66
CA GLU A 520 2.64 29.11 11.48
C GLU A 520 2.86 28.49 12.87
N LEU A 521 3.32 27.23 12.94
CA LEU A 521 3.61 26.51 14.17
C LEU A 521 4.73 27.16 15.01
N GLU A 522 5.80 27.63 14.37
CA GLU A 522 6.91 28.33 15.02
C GLU A 522 6.44 29.66 15.65
N ALA A 523 5.57 30.40 14.97
CA ALA A 523 4.95 31.61 15.52
C ALA A 523 3.93 31.31 16.63
N GLU A 524 3.23 30.15 16.58
CA GLU A 524 2.37 29.62 17.65
C GLU A 524 3.18 29.00 18.82
N GLY A 525 4.52 29.01 18.75
CA GLY A 525 5.44 28.62 19.83
C GLY A 525 5.84 27.14 19.86
N MET A 526 5.77 26.43 18.73
CA MET A 526 6.10 25.02 18.62
C MET A 526 7.50 24.68 19.17
N ARG A 527 7.55 23.67 20.04
CA ARG A 527 8.77 23.10 20.64
C ARG A 527 9.13 21.71 20.11
N GLY A 528 8.22 21.01 19.43
CA GLY A 528 8.47 19.71 18.82
C GLY A 528 7.46 19.38 17.72
N LEU A 529 7.81 18.49 16.79
CA LEU A 529 7.02 18.19 15.59
C LEU A 529 6.83 16.68 15.39
N ILE A 530 5.60 16.29 15.05
CA ILE A 530 5.25 14.97 14.52
C ILE A 530 4.90 15.13 13.03
N LEU A 531 5.70 14.49 12.18
CA LEU A 531 5.53 14.46 10.73
C LEU A 531 4.90 13.13 10.32
N ASP A 532 3.62 13.12 9.96
CA ASP A 532 2.91 11.90 9.62
C ASP A 532 2.99 11.60 8.12
N LEU A 533 3.67 10.50 7.78
CA LEU A 533 3.84 9.98 6.41
C LEU A 533 3.07 8.66 6.19
N ARG A 534 2.19 8.27 7.13
CA ARG A 534 1.39 7.05 7.00
C ARG A 534 0.40 7.19 5.84
N PHE A 535 0.29 6.13 5.05
CA PHE A 535 -0.52 6.09 3.82
C PHE A 535 -0.07 7.05 2.71
N ASN A 536 1.13 7.63 2.81
CA ASN A 536 1.71 8.46 1.76
C ASN A 536 2.59 7.62 0.83
N THR A 537 2.07 7.30 -0.35
CA THR A 537 2.74 6.47 -1.37
C THR A 537 3.87 7.20 -2.13
N GLY A 538 4.16 8.44 -1.76
CA GLY A 538 5.29 9.22 -2.23
C GLY A 538 4.91 10.33 -3.22
N GLY A 539 5.70 10.45 -4.29
CA GLY A 539 5.57 11.50 -5.30
C GLY A 539 6.93 11.97 -5.84
N LEU A 540 7.09 13.28 -6.04
CA LEU A 540 8.29 13.88 -6.64
C LEU A 540 9.50 13.82 -5.71
N LEU A 541 10.62 13.32 -6.22
CA LEU A 541 11.93 13.25 -5.54
C LEU A 541 12.36 14.61 -4.99
N ASP A 542 12.32 15.65 -5.83
CA ASP A 542 12.75 17.00 -5.48
C ASP A 542 11.93 17.58 -4.30
N SER A 543 10.66 17.18 -4.18
CA SER A 543 9.80 17.59 -3.07
C SER A 543 10.09 16.84 -1.78
N ALA A 544 10.60 15.59 -1.83
CA ALA A 544 11.12 14.93 -0.63
C ALA A 544 12.43 15.58 -0.18
N VAL A 545 13.36 15.80 -1.12
CA VAL A 545 14.64 16.46 -0.83
C VAL A 545 14.41 17.84 -0.23
N ALA A 546 13.56 18.68 -0.82
CA ALA A 546 13.22 20.01 -0.30
C ALA A 546 12.38 20.02 1.00
N ILE A 547 12.01 18.85 1.53
CA ILE A 547 11.37 18.68 2.85
C ILE A 547 12.39 18.16 3.86
N THR A 548 13.26 17.21 3.51
CA THR A 548 14.39 16.80 4.37
C THR A 548 15.39 17.94 4.59
N ASP A 549 15.63 18.78 3.56
CA ASP A 549 16.46 20.01 3.58
C ASP A 549 16.02 21.05 4.62
N LYS A 550 14.81 20.90 5.19
CA LYS A 550 14.30 21.76 6.28
C LYS A 550 14.82 21.37 7.66
N PHE A 551 15.35 20.17 7.82
CA PHE A 551 15.72 19.61 9.12
C PHE A 551 17.21 19.26 9.26
N ILE A 552 17.96 19.27 8.15
CA ILE A 552 19.35 18.82 8.07
C ILE A 552 20.25 19.97 7.58
N ASP A 553 21.22 20.40 8.39
CA ASP A 553 22.08 21.55 8.08
C ASP A 553 23.10 21.30 6.94
N LYS A 554 23.54 20.04 6.79
CA LYS A 554 24.58 19.61 5.84
C LYS A 554 24.56 18.09 5.66
N GLY A 555 25.14 17.60 4.56
CA GLY A 555 25.34 16.16 4.32
C GLY A 555 24.42 15.61 3.23
N LEU A 556 24.59 14.32 2.91
CA LEU A 556 23.80 13.63 1.89
C LEU A 556 22.36 13.43 2.38
N ILE A 557 21.36 13.77 1.56
CA ILE A 557 19.95 13.39 1.81
C ILE A 557 19.67 12.06 1.11
N VAL A 558 20.03 11.95 -0.17
CA VAL A 558 19.79 10.76 -0.98
C VAL A 558 20.77 10.69 -2.14
N SER A 559 21.23 9.49 -2.47
CA SER A 559 21.95 9.25 -3.72
C SER A 559 21.14 8.37 -4.66
N THR A 560 21.30 8.55 -5.97
CA THR A 560 20.65 7.73 -7.00
C THR A 560 21.70 7.24 -8.00
N ARG A 561 21.47 6.06 -8.61
CA ARG A 561 22.45 5.45 -9.53
C ARG A 561 21.93 5.19 -10.95
N PRO A 562 21.53 6.22 -11.74
CA PRO A 562 21.10 6.03 -13.12
C PRO A 562 22.18 5.40 -14.00
N ARG A 563 21.90 4.20 -14.54
CA ARG A 563 22.79 3.41 -15.43
C ARG A 563 24.25 3.32 -14.95
N GLY A 564 24.45 3.21 -13.64
CA GLY A 564 25.76 3.03 -13.00
C GLY A 564 26.49 4.32 -12.58
N LEU A 565 26.12 5.48 -13.15
CA LEU A 565 26.59 6.79 -12.71
C LEU A 565 25.88 7.20 -11.41
N TRP A 566 26.57 7.87 -10.49
CA TRP A 566 26.00 8.34 -9.23
C TRP A 566 25.61 9.82 -9.28
N THR A 567 24.43 10.14 -8.78
CA THR A 567 23.95 11.50 -8.52
C THR A 567 23.68 11.65 -7.02
N TYR A 568 24.25 12.67 -6.38
CA TYR A 568 24.12 12.94 -4.95
C TYR A 568 23.29 14.20 -4.71
N LEU A 569 22.26 14.11 -3.87
CA LEU A 569 21.42 15.25 -3.48
C LEU A 569 21.62 15.50 -1.97
N SER A 570 22.15 16.67 -1.64
CA SER A 570 22.65 17.03 -0.31
C SER A 570 21.91 18.23 0.29
N ALA A 571 21.86 18.30 1.62
CA ALA A 571 21.17 19.34 2.37
C ALA A 571 21.95 20.67 2.42
N SER A 572 21.23 21.77 2.70
CA SER A 572 21.73 23.13 2.71
C SER A 572 21.13 23.97 3.85
N LYS A 573 21.98 24.37 4.80
CA LYS A 573 21.69 25.29 5.92
C LYS A 573 20.92 26.59 5.58
N ARG A 574 20.76 26.96 4.31
CA ARG A 574 19.97 28.15 3.92
C ARG A 574 18.47 28.03 4.24
N LYS A 575 17.93 26.81 4.35
CA LYS A 575 16.49 26.56 4.55
C LYS A 575 16.16 25.73 5.79
N THR A 576 17.12 25.53 6.70
CA THR A 576 16.88 24.75 7.91
C THR A 576 16.09 25.53 8.95
N HIS A 577 15.14 24.82 9.57
CA HIS A 577 14.36 25.27 10.71
C HIS A 577 15.10 24.95 12.02
N PRO A 578 14.69 25.53 13.18
CA PRO A 578 15.32 25.24 14.46
C PRO A 578 15.35 23.74 14.79
N ASN A 579 16.34 23.32 15.59
CA ASN A 579 16.53 21.90 15.94
C ASN A 579 15.57 21.43 17.06
N TYR A 580 14.27 21.61 16.86
CA TYR A 580 13.25 21.01 17.73
C TYR A 580 13.19 19.48 17.54
N PRO A 581 12.87 18.71 18.61
CA PRO A 581 12.55 17.29 18.51
C PRO A 581 11.58 16.97 17.37
N LEU A 582 11.90 15.91 16.63
CA LEU A 582 11.14 15.45 15.47
C LEU A 582 10.86 13.95 15.58
N VAL A 583 9.60 13.58 15.35
CA VAL A 583 9.13 12.20 15.17
C VAL A 583 8.52 12.09 13.78
N VAL A 584 8.76 10.99 13.09
CA VAL A 584 8.08 10.68 11.82
C VAL A 584 7.22 9.44 12.01
N LEU A 585 5.92 9.53 11.69
CA LEU A 585 5.04 8.37 11.71
C LEU A 585 5.08 7.67 10.35
N ILE A 586 5.33 6.37 10.35
CA ILE A 586 5.47 5.54 9.14
C ILE A 586 4.62 4.27 9.22
N ASN A 587 4.22 3.75 8.06
CA ASN A 587 3.62 2.42 7.95
C ASN A 587 3.91 1.73 6.61
N SER A 588 3.40 0.52 6.44
CA SER A 588 3.52 -0.32 5.23
C SER A 588 3.02 0.32 3.92
N TYR A 589 2.28 1.43 4.00
CA TYR A 589 1.83 2.23 2.85
C TYR A 589 2.69 3.48 2.59
N SER A 590 3.58 3.86 3.52
CA SER A 590 4.61 4.87 3.29
C SER A 590 5.59 4.34 2.24
N ALA A 591 5.73 5.04 1.11
CA ALA A 591 6.55 4.56 -0.01
C ALA A 591 7.36 5.67 -0.70
N SER A 592 8.49 5.29 -1.31
CA SER A 592 9.29 6.08 -2.24
C SER A 592 9.74 7.42 -1.66
N ALA A 593 9.16 8.54 -2.08
CA ALA A 593 9.47 9.87 -1.52
C ALA A 593 9.27 9.93 0.02
N SER A 594 8.30 9.20 0.58
CA SER A 594 8.11 9.09 2.03
C SER A 594 9.25 8.33 2.73
N GLU A 595 9.79 7.31 2.06
CA GLU A 595 10.91 6.50 2.56
C GLU A 595 12.24 7.25 2.47
N ILE A 596 12.38 8.15 1.48
CA ILE A 596 13.51 9.09 1.42
C ILE A 596 13.45 10.09 2.58
N VAL A 597 12.28 10.65 2.90
CA VAL A 597 12.15 11.58 4.03
C VAL A 597 12.38 10.85 5.37
N ALA A 598 11.67 9.76 5.64
CA ALA A 598 11.83 9.00 6.88
C ALA A 598 13.26 8.45 7.03
N GLY A 599 13.75 7.76 6.01
CA GLY A 599 15.09 7.16 6.02
C GLY A 599 16.19 8.19 6.20
N ALA A 600 16.21 9.27 5.41
CA ALA A 600 17.27 10.27 5.51
C ALA A 600 17.25 11.10 6.81
N LEU A 601 16.11 11.18 7.51
CA LEU A 601 16.02 11.84 8.82
C LEU A 601 16.45 10.93 9.97
N ALA A 602 16.28 9.61 9.85
CA ALA A 602 16.62 8.65 10.91
C ALA A 602 17.98 7.95 10.71
N ASP A 603 18.56 8.04 9.51
CA ASP A 603 19.86 7.46 9.16
C ASP A 603 20.96 7.87 10.16
N GLU A 604 21.86 6.91 10.48
CA GLU A 604 23.03 7.06 11.37
C GLU A 604 23.95 8.25 11.03
N ARG A 605 23.85 8.83 9.83
CA ARG A 605 24.59 10.03 9.43
C ARG A 605 23.97 11.35 9.91
N HIS A 606 22.75 11.31 10.45
CA HIS A 606 21.97 12.51 10.82
C HIS A 606 21.23 12.41 12.16
N GLU A 607 20.70 11.23 12.52
CA GLU A 607 20.00 10.97 13.81
C GLU A 607 18.92 12.02 14.16
N ARG A 608 18.30 12.62 13.14
CA ARG A 608 17.51 13.86 13.25
C ARG A 608 16.07 13.63 13.71
N ALA A 609 15.52 12.44 13.49
CA ALA A 609 14.17 12.08 13.88
C ALA A 609 14.07 10.62 14.35
N ILE A 610 13.09 10.35 15.23
CA ILE A 610 12.71 8.99 15.62
C ILE A 610 11.51 8.52 14.78
N LEU A 611 11.58 7.30 14.27
CA LEU A 611 10.54 6.66 13.46
C LEU A 611 9.62 5.81 14.34
N VAL A 612 8.31 6.10 14.28
CA VAL A 612 7.29 5.38 15.06
C VAL A 612 6.24 4.78 14.14
N GLY A 613 5.84 3.53 14.41
CA GLY A 613 4.77 2.84 13.68
C GLY A 613 5.23 1.52 13.08
N GLU A 614 5.18 1.40 11.76
CA GLU A 614 5.43 0.14 11.05
C GLU A 614 6.40 0.31 9.87
N ARG A 615 7.13 -0.77 9.55
CA ARG A 615 8.11 -0.82 8.45
C ARG A 615 7.48 -0.47 7.11
N THR A 616 8.19 0.34 6.31
CA THR A 616 7.67 0.91 5.06
C THR A 616 7.59 -0.08 3.89
N HIS A 617 7.03 0.38 2.76
CA HIS A 617 6.70 -0.44 1.60
C HIS A 617 7.90 -1.07 0.85
N GLY A 618 9.07 -0.42 0.84
CA GLY A 618 10.25 -0.86 0.09
C GLY A 618 10.26 -0.47 -1.39
N LYS A 619 9.86 0.76 -1.74
CA LYS A 619 9.87 1.26 -3.14
C LYS A 619 11.12 2.09 -3.44
N GLY A 620 12.30 1.45 -3.43
CA GLY A 620 13.60 2.06 -3.75
C GLY A 620 13.83 2.53 -5.19
N SER A 621 12.83 2.44 -6.07
CA SER A 621 12.94 2.74 -7.50
C SER A 621 12.52 4.18 -7.80
N VAL A 622 13.37 4.90 -8.55
CA VAL A 622 13.08 6.20 -9.16
C VAL A 622 12.55 5.97 -10.57
N GLN A 623 11.40 6.56 -10.92
CA GLN A 623 10.82 6.45 -12.25
C GLN A 623 11.11 7.69 -13.10
N GLY A 624 11.63 7.47 -14.31
CA GLY A 624 11.61 8.46 -15.37
C GLY A 624 10.27 8.46 -16.09
N ILE A 625 9.88 9.62 -16.63
CA ILE A 625 8.72 9.79 -17.51
C ILE A 625 9.20 10.49 -18.77
N THR A 626 9.06 9.84 -19.93
CA THR A 626 9.41 10.48 -21.21
C THR A 626 8.29 11.43 -21.64
N HIS A 627 8.62 12.72 -21.80
CA HIS A 627 7.79 13.64 -22.58
C HIS A 627 7.95 13.28 -24.06
N TYR A 628 7.06 12.42 -24.56
CA TYR A 628 7.19 11.82 -25.88
C TYR A 628 6.49 12.68 -26.97
N PRO A 629 7.21 13.20 -27.99
CA PRO A 629 6.69 14.23 -28.91
C PRO A 629 5.87 13.67 -30.10
N GLY A 630 5.14 12.56 -29.94
CA GLY A 630 4.34 12.01 -31.04
C GLY A 630 3.37 10.91 -30.65
N GLY A 631 2.15 10.97 -31.18
CA GLY A 631 1.10 9.96 -30.96
C GLY A 631 0.40 10.01 -29.60
N GLY A 632 0.82 10.90 -28.68
CA GLY A 632 0.07 11.26 -27.47
C GLY A 632 0.33 10.42 -26.22
N ALA A 633 1.13 9.34 -26.29
CA ALA A 633 1.44 8.47 -25.15
C ALA A 633 2.54 9.03 -24.21
N ARG A 634 2.81 8.31 -23.11
CA ARG A 634 4.03 8.44 -22.27
C ARG A 634 4.58 7.06 -21.93
N LEU A 635 5.90 6.94 -21.83
CA LEU A 635 6.54 5.81 -21.15
C LEU A 635 6.96 6.24 -19.74
N LYS A 636 6.53 5.48 -18.73
CA LYS A 636 7.05 5.52 -17.35
C LYS A 636 7.93 4.29 -17.13
N TYR A 637 9.13 4.45 -16.59
CA TYR A 637 10.12 3.38 -16.49
C TYR A 637 11.06 3.58 -15.30
N THR A 638 11.60 2.51 -14.71
CA THR A 638 12.64 2.66 -13.67
C THR A 638 13.96 3.14 -14.29
N MET A 639 14.43 4.31 -13.86
CA MET A 639 15.66 4.94 -14.35
C MET A 639 16.86 4.76 -13.41
N ALA A 640 16.59 4.61 -12.11
CA ALA A 640 17.60 4.46 -11.07
C ALA A 640 17.00 3.79 -9.82
N TYR A 641 17.86 3.29 -8.95
CA TYR A 641 17.52 3.03 -7.55
C TYR A 641 18.14 4.11 -6.66
N TYR A 642 17.47 4.43 -5.55
CA TYR A 642 17.98 5.38 -4.56
C TYR A 642 18.52 4.68 -3.30
N HIS A 643 19.45 5.36 -2.64
CA HIS A 643 20.16 4.88 -1.46
C HIS A 643 20.16 6.00 -0.39
N LEU A 644 19.98 5.60 0.87
CA LEU A 644 19.99 6.45 2.05
C LEU A 644 21.39 7.03 2.34
N PRO A 645 21.54 8.00 3.27
CA PRO A 645 22.82 8.64 3.57
C PRO A 645 23.96 7.68 4.00
N SER A 646 23.63 6.61 4.72
CA SER A 646 24.50 5.46 5.06
C SER A 646 24.98 4.64 3.84
N GLY A 647 24.32 4.79 2.69
CA GLY A 647 24.51 3.97 1.50
C GLY A 647 23.55 2.78 1.38
N GLN A 648 22.69 2.52 2.37
CA GLN A 648 21.68 1.45 2.29
C GLN A 648 20.73 1.71 1.10
N ARG A 649 20.56 0.71 0.22
CA ARG A 649 19.53 0.73 -0.83
C ARG A 649 18.19 0.36 -0.21
N VAL A 650 17.15 1.16 -0.46
CA VAL A 650 15.78 0.76 -0.09
C VAL A 650 15.30 -0.31 -1.07
N GLU A 651 14.76 -1.41 -0.57
CA GLU A 651 14.37 -2.56 -1.40
C GLU A 651 13.04 -3.18 -0.93
N SER A 652 12.37 -3.94 -1.80
CA SER A 652 11.08 -4.55 -1.49
C SER A 652 11.23 -5.81 -0.66
N ARG A 653 10.20 -6.14 0.13
CA ARG A 653 10.12 -7.35 0.96
C ARG A 653 10.54 -8.61 0.20
N ASP A 654 10.12 -8.72 -1.06
CA ASP A 654 10.31 -9.92 -1.91
C ASP A 654 11.74 -10.04 -2.45
N ALA A 655 12.41 -8.91 -2.72
CA ALA A 655 13.82 -8.89 -3.09
C ALA A 655 14.70 -9.26 -1.88
N VAL A 656 14.46 -8.59 -0.76
CA VAL A 656 15.18 -8.80 0.51
C VAL A 656 14.98 -10.22 1.04
N LYS A 657 13.76 -10.78 1.01
CA LYS A 657 13.48 -12.18 1.37
C LYS A 657 14.26 -13.18 0.52
N LYS A 658 14.40 -12.95 -0.80
CA LYS A 658 15.14 -13.86 -1.71
C LYS A 658 16.64 -13.94 -1.41
N GLU A 659 17.17 -12.97 -0.67
CA GLU A 659 18.55 -12.96 -0.17
C GLU A 659 18.67 -13.46 1.28
N GLY A 660 17.58 -13.96 1.88
CA GLY A 660 17.54 -14.38 3.29
C GLY A 660 17.56 -13.24 4.30
N ARG A 661 17.38 -11.98 3.86
CA ARG A 661 17.38 -10.77 4.69
C ARG A 661 15.97 -10.41 5.18
N ASN A 662 15.89 -9.44 6.10
CA ASN A 662 14.64 -8.92 6.67
C ASN A 662 14.58 -7.37 6.78
N ASP A 663 15.54 -6.64 6.21
CA ASP A 663 15.71 -5.19 6.36
C ASP A 663 15.00 -4.32 5.30
N TRP A 664 13.91 -4.82 4.68
CA TRP A 664 13.24 -4.13 3.57
C TRP A 664 12.64 -2.77 3.96
N GLY A 665 12.48 -1.87 2.99
CA GLY A 665 11.96 -0.53 3.27
C GLY A 665 12.87 0.28 4.21
N VAL A 666 12.24 0.93 5.18
CA VAL A 666 12.81 1.64 6.32
C VAL A 666 12.06 1.11 7.55
N GLY A 667 12.80 0.72 8.59
CA GLY A 667 12.20 0.24 9.84
C GLY A 667 11.82 1.39 10.78
N PRO A 668 10.84 1.20 11.68
CA PRO A 668 10.64 2.09 12.81
C PRO A 668 11.68 1.81 13.90
N ASP A 669 12.07 2.84 14.67
CA ASP A 669 12.84 2.68 15.90
C ASP A 669 11.93 2.17 17.04
N ILE A 670 10.66 2.57 17.00
CA ILE A 670 9.60 2.13 17.92
C ILE A 670 8.48 1.50 17.11
N GLU A 671 8.46 0.17 17.07
CA GLU A 671 7.40 -0.57 16.37
C GLU A 671 6.09 -0.52 17.16
N VAL A 672 5.03 -0.01 16.52
CA VAL A 672 3.66 0.05 17.05
C VAL A 672 2.71 -0.39 15.94
N LYS A 673 2.62 -1.70 15.72
CA LYS A 673 1.66 -2.31 14.78
C LYS A 673 0.23 -1.97 15.19
N LEU A 674 -0.60 -1.47 14.26
CA LEU A 674 -2.04 -1.28 14.49
C LEU A 674 -2.82 -2.53 14.10
N ARG A 675 -3.80 -2.93 14.92
CA ARG A 675 -4.83 -3.92 14.53
C ARG A 675 -5.86 -3.30 13.58
N THR A 676 -6.66 -4.12 12.92
CA THR A 676 -7.72 -3.70 11.98
C THR A 676 -8.81 -2.88 12.65
N ASP A 677 -9.14 -3.13 13.93
CA ASP A 677 -10.08 -2.31 14.70
C ASP A 677 -9.48 -0.91 15.02
N GLU A 678 -8.21 -0.86 15.41
CA GLU A 678 -7.49 0.39 15.69
C GLU A 678 -7.30 1.22 14.41
N LEU A 679 -6.88 0.59 13.32
CA LEU A 679 -6.73 1.18 11.99
C LEU A 679 -8.07 1.77 11.48
N ARG A 680 -9.18 1.05 11.69
CA ARG A 680 -10.52 1.53 11.35
C ARG A 680 -10.91 2.72 12.23
N ARG A 681 -10.76 2.62 13.55
CA ARG A 681 -11.10 3.67 14.51
C ARG A 681 -10.30 4.95 14.26
N MET A 682 -9.00 4.84 14.09
CA MET A 682 -8.10 5.92 13.67
C MET A 682 -8.59 6.57 12.37
N SER A 683 -8.91 5.78 11.35
CA SER A 683 -9.38 6.29 10.04
C SER A 683 -10.72 7.01 10.14
N GLU A 684 -11.65 6.50 10.95
CA GLU A 684 -12.93 7.14 11.25
C GLU A 684 -12.73 8.47 12.00
N PHE A 685 -11.90 8.49 13.04
CA PHE A 685 -11.63 9.69 13.82
C PHE A 685 -10.93 10.78 12.97
N GLN A 686 -9.95 10.39 12.16
CA GLN A 686 -9.28 11.30 11.20
C GLN A 686 -10.25 11.83 10.12
N ARG A 687 -11.22 11.02 9.66
CA ARG A 687 -12.28 11.47 8.74
C ARG A 687 -13.20 12.46 9.43
N ASP A 688 -13.80 12.09 10.56
CA ASP A 688 -14.73 12.91 11.33
C ASP A 688 -14.10 14.28 11.67
N ASN A 689 -12.85 14.27 12.16
CA ASN A 689 -12.05 15.47 12.40
C ASN A 689 -11.78 16.31 11.12
N SER A 690 -11.72 15.70 9.94
CA SER A 690 -11.50 16.38 8.64
C SER A 690 -12.76 16.93 7.97
N VAL A 691 -13.95 16.37 8.23
CA VAL A 691 -15.22 16.75 7.58
C VAL A 691 -15.61 18.20 7.90
N LEU A 692 -16.16 18.93 6.92
CA LEU A 692 -16.57 20.34 7.07
C LEU A 692 -18.09 20.53 7.13
N VAL A 693 -18.87 19.70 6.42
CA VAL A 693 -20.35 19.72 6.39
C VAL A 693 -20.84 18.27 6.24
N GLN A 694 -22.01 17.95 6.80
CA GLN A 694 -22.51 16.57 6.93
C GLN A 694 -24.04 16.52 6.80
N ALA A 695 -24.52 15.47 6.14
CA ALA A 695 -25.93 15.25 5.81
C ALA A 695 -26.82 15.19 7.07
N GLY A 696 -28.01 15.78 6.98
CA GLY A 696 -29.04 15.72 8.03
C GLY A 696 -28.89 16.73 9.18
N ARG A 697 -27.82 17.53 9.19
CA ARG A 697 -27.52 18.56 10.21
C ARG A 697 -28.74 19.39 10.61
N ASP A 698 -29.42 19.97 9.62
CA ASP A 698 -30.51 20.95 9.84
C ASP A 698 -31.80 20.31 10.38
N LYS A 699 -31.99 19.00 10.22
CA LYS A 699 -33.18 18.28 10.69
C LYS A 699 -33.06 17.83 12.14
N ASN A 700 -31.88 17.32 12.52
CA ASN A 700 -31.64 16.74 13.84
C ASN A 700 -30.89 17.69 14.79
N ASN A 701 -30.53 18.90 14.32
CA ASN A 701 -29.66 19.86 15.00
C ASN A 701 -28.31 19.24 15.44
N ALA A 702 -27.87 18.20 14.73
CA ALA A 702 -26.72 17.39 15.10
C ALA A 702 -25.43 18.14 14.75
N ALA A 703 -24.56 18.32 15.75
CA ALA A 703 -23.24 18.87 15.54
C ALA A 703 -22.40 17.95 14.63
N LEU A 704 -21.46 18.54 13.89
CA LEU A 704 -20.41 17.77 13.21
C LEU A 704 -19.67 16.95 14.27
N LYS A 705 -19.57 15.63 14.06
CA LYS A 705 -18.81 14.77 14.96
C LYS A 705 -17.34 15.18 14.93
N LYS A 706 -16.85 15.72 16.04
CA LYS A 706 -15.46 16.15 16.27
C LYS A 706 -14.99 15.52 17.56
N HIS A 707 -13.78 14.99 17.52
CA HIS A 707 -13.14 14.32 18.65
C HIS A 707 -12.18 15.29 19.34
N THR A 708 -12.01 15.19 20.65
CA THR A 708 -10.98 15.96 21.37
C THR A 708 -9.57 15.49 21.01
N VAL A 709 -8.54 16.16 21.53
CA VAL A 709 -7.15 15.70 21.43
C VAL A 709 -7.01 14.32 22.09
N GLU A 710 -7.54 14.16 23.30
CA GLU A 710 -7.46 12.95 24.11
C GLU A 710 -8.16 11.77 23.43
N GLU A 711 -9.36 12.01 22.86
CA GLU A 711 -10.09 11.03 22.06
C GLU A 711 -9.33 10.66 20.78
N THR A 712 -8.71 11.64 20.12
CA THR A 712 -7.90 11.42 18.90
C THR A 712 -6.65 10.58 19.22
N LEU A 713 -5.91 10.89 20.29
CA LEU A 713 -4.76 10.12 20.74
C LEU A 713 -5.16 8.71 21.20
N ALA A 714 -6.29 8.56 21.90
CA ALA A 714 -6.83 7.26 22.29
C ALA A 714 -7.31 6.41 21.08
N SER A 715 -7.57 7.03 19.93
CA SER A 715 -7.89 6.34 18.67
C SER A 715 -6.67 5.94 17.84
N ASP A 716 -5.50 6.55 18.10
CA ASP A 716 -4.29 6.44 17.27
C ASP A 716 -3.05 6.17 18.15
N PRO A 717 -2.81 4.91 18.55
CA PRO A 717 -1.68 4.51 19.38
C PRO A 717 -0.30 4.93 18.83
N GLN A 718 -0.14 4.99 17.50
CA GLN A 718 1.10 5.42 16.86
C GLN A 718 1.33 6.93 17.08
N LEU A 719 0.29 7.76 16.92
CA LEU A 719 0.37 9.19 17.22
C LEU A 719 0.57 9.44 18.72
N ALA A 720 -0.11 8.70 19.59
CA ALA A 720 0.06 8.82 21.04
C ALA A 720 1.50 8.51 21.48
N VAL A 721 2.08 7.40 21.01
CA VAL A 721 3.50 7.08 21.28
C VAL A 721 4.43 8.15 20.69
N GLY A 722 4.12 8.70 19.51
CA GLY A 722 4.86 9.83 18.94
C GLY A 722 4.86 11.08 19.83
N VAL A 723 3.73 11.42 20.45
CA VAL A 723 3.63 12.51 21.44
C VAL A 723 4.51 12.21 22.67
N LEU A 724 4.51 10.99 23.19
CA LEU A 724 5.36 10.58 24.32
C LEU A 724 6.86 10.68 24.02
N VAL A 725 7.29 10.34 22.80
CA VAL A 725 8.68 10.50 22.34
C VAL A 725 9.10 11.97 22.26
N ILE A 726 8.22 12.85 21.78
CA ILE A 726 8.49 14.29 21.80
C ILE A 726 8.54 14.82 23.25
N LYS A 727 7.60 14.42 24.12
CA LYS A 727 7.62 14.78 25.56
C LYS A 727 8.95 14.38 26.23
N SER A 728 9.45 13.17 26.00
CA SER A 728 10.74 12.73 26.55
C SER A 728 11.93 13.51 25.98
N LYS A 729 12.01 13.78 24.66
CA LYS A 729 13.06 14.63 24.09
C LYS A 729 13.04 16.07 24.65
N LEU A 730 11.87 16.63 24.93
CA LEU A 730 11.73 17.93 25.59
C LEU A 730 12.22 17.92 27.05
N ILE A 731 12.01 16.81 27.78
CA ILE A 731 12.57 16.60 29.12
C ILE A 731 14.10 16.48 29.06
N GLN A 732 14.64 15.69 28.11
CA GLN A 732 16.07 15.51 27.90
C GLN A 732 16.79 16.84 27.62
N ALA A 733 16.29 17.64 26.66
CA ALA A 733 16.86 18.94 26.32
C ALA A 733 16.84 19.92 27.50
N SER A 734 15.78 19.87 28.33
CA SER A 734 15.67 20.68 29.55
C SER A 734 16.71 20.26 30.61
N SER A 735 16.98 18.96 30.75
CA SER A 735 18.03 18.42 31.63
C SER A 735 19.42 18.92 31.22
N MET A 736 19.77 18.79 29.94
CA MET A 736 21.06 19.22 29.40
C MET A 736 21.32 20.72 29.61
N ALA A 737 20.32 21.56 29.32
CA ALA A 737 20.43 23.02 29.54
C ALA A 737 20.69 23.36 31.02
N SER A 738 19.98 22.70 31.95
CA SER A 738 20.13 22.94 33.39
C SER A 738 21.50 22.57 33.99
N ASN A 739 22.30 21.79 33.26
CA ASN A 739 23.69 21.50 33.62
C ASN A 739 24.68 22.52 33.02
N ALA A 740 24.41 23.05 31.82
CA ALA A 740 25.26 24.05 31.17
C ALA A 740 25.26 25.38 31.93
N ASP A 741 24.13 25.78 32.53
CA ASP A 741 24.04 26.95 33.42
C ASP A 741 24.71 26.73 34.81
N ARG A 742 25.36 25.58 35.04
CA ARG A 742 26.02 25.19 36.31
C ARG A 742 27.51 24.88 36.17
N SER A 743 28.08 25.04 34.98
CA SER A 743 29.48 24.76 34.64
C SER A 743 30.21 26.04 34.22
#